data_AF-A0A6D2I2Z7-F1
#
_entry.id   AF-A0A6D2I2Z7-F1
#
_cell.length_a   1.000
_cell.length_b   1.000
_cell.length_c   1.000
_cell.angle_alpha   90.00
_cell.angle_beta   90.00
_cell.angle_gamma   90.00
#
_symmetry.space_group_name_H-M   'P 1'
#
loop_
_entity.id
_entity.type
_entity.pdbx_description
1 polymer ?
#
loop_
_entity_poly.entity_id
_entity_poly.type
_entity_poly.pdbx_seq_one_letter_code
_entity_poly.pdbx_strand_id
1 'polypeptide(L)'
;MLQSKVFNKKTRGGRIQKQVREVYLRDDIYCGAFSCKSCDTSAARLSSPKIIVVDTNVVLHQIDLLENQAIDNVVVLSVVLDEVKNRNRSVYNRIRALCSNPTKHFYVFSNHVHKDTYVQAMERETANDHNDRAIRVATLWYQKHLGDTSQVLLVTNDRENKRKATEEGISAETIEAYVKSIGQPELLDLLAQPTGEDATMEDADDSRPSKRKLVYLEHKPMSEITAGLHRGIYHQGKLRVNRFNPFEAYVGSESIGEEIIIYGRSNMNRAFDGDVVAVELLPRDQWQEEKALSIAEEEDEEEDDTVHLAPNSADDAPRTSNLSQVASGDKNATPARPSGRVVGVIRRNWHSYCGSLEPMSLPAGSGGTVHALFVSKDRRIPKIRINTRQLQNLLDMRIVVAVDSWDRQSRYPSGHYVRPIGKIGDRETETEVVLIENDVDYSPFSSQVLACLPPLPWSVSPEDVSNPVRQDLRHLLVFSVDPPGCKDIDDALHCTSLPNGNFELGVHIADVTNFVHPGTPLDDEASKRGTSVYLVERRIDMLPKPLTEDICSLRADVERLAFSVIWEMNPEAEIISTRFTKSIIKSSAALSYVEAQARMDDSRLTDPVTTDLRNMNTLAKIMRKRRIDRGALTLASAEVKFQIDTETHDPLDIGMYQIREANQMVEEFMLAANVSVAEQILKQFPSCSLLRRHPTPTREMLEPLLRTAAAIGLTLDVSSSKALADSLDRAVGEDPYFNKLIRILATRCMTQAVYFCSGDLSPPDYLHYGLAAPLYTHFTSPIRRYADVFVHRLLAASLGIYKLPTVFQDRPQLTSVADNLNYRHRNAQMASRASVELHTLIYFRNRPTDAEARVVKIRSNGFIVFVPKYGIEGPVYVTAKGEKGAGDWYVDEEKQKIVKMDGSLSYSVLQTVKIHMEVVEPQPNRPKLQLTLL
;
A
#
# COMPACT_ATOMS: atom_id res chain seq x y z
N MET A 1 3.03 15.43 -45.18
CA MET A 1 2.28 16.67 -45.46
C MET A 1 2.16 17.47 -44.17
N LEU A 2 2.36 18.80 -44.19
CA LEU A 2 2.27 19.64 -42.97
C LEU A 2 0.87 20.25 -42.83
N GLN A 3 0.31 20.18 -41.62
CA GLN A 3 -0.95 20.81 -41.22
C GLN A 3 -0.74 21.63 -39.94
N SER A 4 -1.65 22.56 -39.61
CA SER A 4 -1.61 23.34 -38.37
C SER A 4 -2.85 23.11 -37.51
N LYS A 5 -2.66 22.71 -36.25
CA LYS A 5 -3.74 22.60 -35.26
C LYS A 5 -3.74 23.83 -34.35
N VAL A 6 -4.87 24.53 -34.30
CA VAL A 6 -5.04 25.75 -33.51
C VAL A 6 -6.07 25.49 -32.40
N PHE A 7 -5.74 25.82 -31.15
CA PHE A 7 -6.69 25.71 -30.04
C PHE A 7 -6.42 26.76 -28.95
N ASN A 8 -7.45 27.10 -28.19
CA ASN A 8 -7.37 28.05 -27.10
C ASN A 8 -7.17 27.30 -25.77
N LYS A 9 -6.12 27.63 -25.02
CA LYS A 9 -5.83 27.04 -23.71
C LYS A 9 -5.95 28.10 -22.62
N LYS A 10 -6.74 27.82 -21.59
CA LYS A 10 -6.77 28.65 -20.37
C LYS A 10 -5.51 28.34 -19.54
N THR A 11 -4.77 29.37 -19.19
CA THR A 11 -3.60 29.31 -18.30
C THR A 11 -4.04 29.17 -16.84
N ARG A 12 -3.12 28.74 -15.95
CA ARG A 12 -3.40 28.65 -14.51
C ARG A 12 -3.87 29.98 -13.90
N GLY A 13 -3.41 31.12 -14.42
CA GLY A 13 -3.86 32.47 -14.04
C GLY A 13 -5.13 32.95 -14.73
N GLY A 14 -5.88 32.08 -15.40
CA GLY A 14 -7.17 32.39 -16.00
C GLY A 14 -7.15 33.07 -17.38
N ARG A 15 -5.97 33.46 -17.90
CA ARG A 15 -5.83 34.05 -19.24
C ARG A 15 -6.01 32.98 -20.33
N ILE A 16 -6.69 33.32 -21.41
CA ILE A 16 -6.85 32.46 -22.59
C ILE A 16 -5.69 32.73 -23.56
N GLN A 17 -4.93 31.70 -23.92
CA GLN A 17 -3.82 31.78 -24.86
C GLN A 17 -4.11 30.90 -26.08
N LYS A 18 -3.98 31.47 -27.29
CA LYS A 18 -4.05 30.73 -28.55
C LYS A 18 -2.74 29.94 -28.73
N GLN A 19 -2.83 28.62 -28.84
CA GLN A 19 -1.71 27.75 -29.21
C GLN A 19 -1.88 27.28 -30.66
N VAL A 20 -0.78 27.35 -31.41
CA VAL A 20 -0.66 26.79 -32.76
C VAL A 20 0.37 25.69 -32.70
N ARG A 21 0.04 24.50 -33.19
CA ARG A 21 0.95 23.35 -33.27
C ARG A 21 1.01 22.83 -34.70
N GLU A 22 2.21 22.54 -35.15
CA GLU A 22 2.44 21.82 -36.40
C GLU A 22 2.05 20.35 -36.25
N VAL A 23 1.41 19.79 -37.26
CA VAL A 23 1.02 18.38 -37.36
C VAL A 23 1.57 17.82 -38.65
N TYR A 24 2.51 16.89 -38.54
CA TYR A 24 3.14 16.22 -39.68
C TYR A 24 2.36 14.96 -40.01
N LEU A 25 1.72 14.94 -41.18
CA LEU A 25 1.04 13.78 -41.72
C LEU A 25 2.01 12.87 -42.46
N ARG A 26 2.02 11.61 -42.04
CA ARG A 26 2.94 10.53 -42.40
C ARG A 26 2.23 9.44 -43.20
N ASP A 27 2.96 8.80 -44.09
CA ASP A 27 2.55 7.65 -44.90
C ASP A 27 3.25 6.34 -44.49
N ASP A 28 4.19 6.40 -43.55
CA ASP A 28 4.93 5.28 -42.97
C ASP A 28 4.33 4.78 -41.63
N ILE A 29 3.02 4.89 -41.48
CA ILE A 29 2.28 4.38 -40.32
C ILE A 29 1.54 3.12 -40.73
N TYR A 30 2.00 1.98 -40.24
CA TYR A 30 1.50 0.66 -40.61
C TYR A 30 0.22 0.27 -39.87
N CYS A 31 -0.57 -0.63 -40.45
CA CYS A 31 -1.84 -1.08 -39.88
C CYS A 31 -1.69 -2.09 -38.72
N GLY A 32 -0.50 -2.69 -38.56
CA GLY A 32 -0.19 -3.63 -37.48
C GLY A 32 -0.78 -5.04 -37.65
N ALA A 33 -1.32 -5.37 -38.83
CA ALA A 33 -1.91 -6.69 -39.11
C ALA A 33 -0.95 -7.60 -39.87
N PHE A 34 -0.83 -8.87 -39.45
CA PHE A 34 -0.02 -9.88 -40.15
C PHE A 34 -0.58 -10.25 -41.54
N SER A 35 -1.88 -10.07 -41.75
CA SER A 35 -2.56 -10.33 -43.02
C SER A 35 -2.34 -9.24 -44.08
N CYS A 36 -1.76 -8.10 -43.70
CA CYS A 36 -1.56 -6.98 -44.62
C CYS A 36 -0.47 -7.27 -45.64
N LYS A 37 -0.74 -6.95 -46.92
CA LYS A 37 0.20 -7.14 -48.04
C LYS A 37 1.00 -5.89 -48.40
N SER A 38 0.63 -4.72 -47.87
CA SER A 38 1.19 -3.43 -48.25
C SER A 38 2.01 -2.75 -47.15
N CYS A 39 1.79 -3.12 -45.89
CA CYS A 39 2.53 -2.60 -44.75
C CYS A 39 3.72 -3.49 -44.38
N ASP A 40 4.72 -2.92 -43.70
CA ASP A 40 5.72 -3.72 -43.00
C ASP A 40 5.07 -4.44 -41.81
N THR A 41 5.28 -5.76 -41.73
CA THR A 41 4.74 -6.64 -40.69
C THR A 41 5.71 -6.90 -39.54
N SER A 42 6.91 -6.31 -39.57
CA SER A 42 7.94 -6.49 -38.52
C SER A 42 7.45 -6.12 -37.12
N ALA A 43 6.56 -5.12 -37.02
CA ALA A 43 5.94 -4.67 -35.78
C ALA A 43 4.44 -5.05 -35.68
N ALA A 44 3.96 -5.96 -36.54
CA ALA A 44 2.57 -6.40 -36.52
C ALA A 44 2.26 -7.16 -35.23
N ARG A 45 1.05 -6.93 -34.73
CA ARG A 45 0.53 -7.58 -33.52
C ARG A 45 -0.84 -8.20 -33.71
N LEU A 46 -1.56 -7.90 -34.80
CA LEU A 46 -2.94 -8.39 -34.98
C LEU A 46 -2.94 -9.67 -35.82
N SER A 47 -3.40 -10.77 -35.22
CA SER A 47 -3.44 -12.13 -35.78
C SER A 47 -4.84 -12.73 -35.67
N SER A 48 -5.81 -12.28 -36.47
CA SER A 48 -7.16 -12.89 -36.49
C SER A 48 -7.98 -12.40 -37.68
N PRO A 49 -8.97 -13.19 -38.15
CA PRO A 49 -9.95 -12.73 -39.14
C PRO A 49 -10.87 -11.62 -38.62
N LYS A 50 -10.98 -11.34 -37.32
CA LYS A 50 -11.82 -10.25 -36.77
C LYS A 50 -10.97 -9.27 -35.95
N ILE A 51 -11.02 -7.99 -36.32
CA ILE A 51 -10.29 -6.88 -35.67
C ILE A 51 -11.32 -5.92 -35.09
N ILE A 52 -11.07 -5.47 -33.86
CA ILE A 52 -11.98 -4.57 -33.15
C ILE A 52 -11.32 -3.21 -32.99
N VAL A 53 -11.99 -2.15 -33.42
CA VAL A 53 -11.61 -0.77 -33.10
C VAL A 53 -12.47 -0.33 -31.91
N VAL A 54 -11.82 0.01 -30.81
CA VAL A 54 -12.50 0.42 -29.58
C VAL A 54 -12.65 1.93 -29.50
N ASP A 55 -13.81 2.36 -29.02
CA ASP A 55 -14.13 3.75 -28.69
C ASP A 55 -13.62 4.16 -27.29
N THR A 56 -13.50 5.47 -27.05
CA THR A 56 -13.08 6.06 -25.77
C THR A 56 -13.91 5.56 -24.60
N ASN A 57 -15.24 5.59 -24.69
CA ASN A 57 -16.12 5.19 -23.59
C ASN A 57 -15.99 3.70 -23.27
N VAL A 58 -15.73 2.86 -24.28
CA VAL A 58 -15.49 1.43 -24.08
C VAL A 58 -14.19 1.22 -23.31
N VAL A 59 -13.11 1.91 -23.69
CA VAL A 59 -11.83 1.81 -22.95
C VAL A 59 -11.96 2.34 -21.52
N LEU A 60 -12.70 3.44 -21.31
CA LEU A 60 -12.87 4.04 -19.98
C LEU A 60 -13.68 3.17 -19.02
N HIS A 61 -14.77 2.59 -19.50
CA HIS A 61 -15.74 1.91 -18.64
C HIS A 61 -15.58 0.39 -18.63
N GLN A 62 -14.95 -0.21 -19.64
CA GLN A 62 -14.91 -1.66 -19.84
C GLN A 62 -13.46 -2.19 -19.87
N ILE A 63 -12.53 -1.50 -19.19
CA ILE A 63 -11.12 -1.90 -19.16
C ILE A 63 -10.92 -3.30 -18.57
N ASP A 64 -11.69 -3.68 -17.55
CA ASP A 64 -11.63 -5.00 -16.91
C ASP A 64 -12.03 -6.11 -17.90
N LEU A 65 -13.01 -5.85 -18.77
CA LEU A 65 -13.36 -6.75 -19.88
C LEU A 65 -12.23 -6.82 -20.93
N LEU A 66 -11.60 -5.70 -21.29
CA LEU A 66 -10.51 -5.67 -22.28
C LEU A 66 -9.26 -6.45 -21.82
N GLU A 67 -9.05 -6.55 -20.51
CA GLU A 67 -7.98 -7.35 -19.92
C GLU A 67 -8.25 -8.87 -20.01
N ASN A 68 -9.51 -9.29 -20.07
CA ASN A 68 -9.90 -10.71 -20.19
C ASN A 68 -9.34 -11.36 -21.46
N GLN A 69 -8.77 -12.56 -21.36
CA GLN A 69 -8.12 -13.26 -22.48
C GLN A 69 -9.04 -13.52 -23.69
N ALA A 70 -10.35 -13.59 -23.49
CA ALA A 70 -11.32 -13.75 -24.57
C ALA A 70 -11.36 -12.53 -25.52
N ILE A 71 -10.95 -11.35 -25.05
CA ILE A 71 -10.85 -10.14 -25.86
C ILE A 71 -9.43 -10.00 -26.41
N ASP A 72 -9.33 -10.00 -27.73
CA ASP A 72 -8.06 -10.00 -28.44
C ASP A 72 -8.21 -9.35 -29.83
N ASN A 73 -7.09 -9.02 -30.48
CA ASN A 73 -7.05 -8.35 -31.79
C ASN A 73 -7.72 -6.96 -31.78
N VAL A 74 -7.27 -6.12 -30.85
CA VAL A 74 -7.83 -4.80 -30.58
C VAL A 74 -6.92 -3.71 -31.13
N VAL A 75 -7.49 -2.83 -31.96
CA VAL A 75 -6.87 -1.58 -32.39
C VAL A 75 -7.31 -0.46 -31.45
N VAL A 76 -6.32 0.14 -30.78
CA VAL A 76 -6.52 1.33 -29.95
C VAL A 76 -6.00 2.53 -30.71
N LEU A 77 -6.90 3.45 -31.06
CA LEU A 77 -6.53 4.65 -31.80
C LEU A 77 -5.81 5.66 -30.89
N SER A 78 -4.84 6.39 -31.45
CA SER A 78 -4.12 7.42 -30.70
C SER A 78 -5.02 8.53 -30.15
N VAL A 79 -6.10 8.90 -30.86
CA VAL A 79 -7.10 9.85 -30.36
C VAL A 79 -7.81 9.32 -29.10
N VAL A 80 -8.13 8.02 -29.08
CA VAL A 80 -8.74 7.34 -27.93
C VAL A 80 -7.77 7.32 -26.76
N LEU A 81 -6.49 6.95 -27.00
CA LEU A 81 -5.47 6.96 -25.96
C LEU A 81 -5.24 8.33 -25.35
N ASP A 82 -5.20 9.39 -26.16
CA ASP A 82 -5.01 10.76 -25.67
C ASP A 82 -6.22 11.23 -24.85
N GLU A 83 -7.43 10.89 -25.27
CA GLU A 83 -8.64 11.20 -24.50
C GLU A 83 -8.69 10.45 -23.17
N VAL A 84 -8.43 9.14 -23.19
CA VAL A 84 -8.33 8.30 -21.98
C VAL A 84 -7.25 8.83 -21.04
N LYS A 85 -6.07 9.22 -21.56
CA LYS A 85 -4.98 9.82 -20.77
C LYS A 85 -5.38 11.09 -20.03
N ASN A 86 -6.25 11.90 -20.65
CA ASN A 86 -6.74 13.15 -20.10
C ASN A 86 -7.89 12.94 -19.11
N ARG A 87 -8.77 11.95 -19.35
CA ARG A 87 -9.93 11.64 -18.49
C ARG A 87 -9.55 10.75 -17.30
N ASN A 88 -8.81 9.65 -17.53
CA ASN A 88 -8.41 8.69 -16.49
C ASN A 88 -7.01 8.12 -16.74
N ARG A 89 -6.02 8.64 -16.00
CA ARG A 89 -4.62 8.21 -16.14
C ARG A 89 -4.37 6.75 -15.73
N SER A 90 -5.15 6.22 -14.79
CA SER A 90 -5.03 4.82 -14.36
C SER A 90 -5.40 3.87 -15.50
N VAL A 91 -6.57 4.10 -16.11
CA VAL A 91 -7.03 3.33 -17.29
C VAL A 91 -6.05 3.47 -18.45
N TYR A 92 -5.49 4.66 -18.69
CA TYR A 92 -4.45 4.86 -19.71
C TYR A 92 -3.22 3.96 -19.49
N ASN A 93 -2.76 3.84 -18.25
CA ASN A 93 -1.62 2.98 -17.94
C ASN A 93 -1.96 1.50 -18.15
N ARG A 94 -3.17 1.06 -17.77
CA ARG A 94 -3.68 -0.31 -17.99
C ARG A 94 -3.76 -0.67 -19.48
N ILE A 95 -4.41 0.17 -20.30
CA ILE A 95 -4.51 -0.08 -21.75
C ILE A 95 -3.14 -0.02 -22.44
N ARG A 96 -2.21 0.82 -21.96
CA ARG A 96 -0.82 0.84 -22.46
C ARG A 96 -0.06 -0.43 -22.11
N ALA A 97 -0.27 -0.99 -20.92
CA ALA A 97 0.30 -2.27 -20.53
C ALA A 97 -0.21 -3.40 -21.44
N LEU A 98 -1.52 -3.43 -21.75
CA LEU A 98 -2.10 -4.37 -22.72
C LEU A 98 -1.46 -4.22 -24.11
N CYS A 99 -1.30 -2.99 -24.60
CA CYS A 99 -0.64 -2.71 -25.88
C CYS A 99 0.86 -3.08 -25.90
N SER A 100 1.50 -3.24 -24.74
CA SER A 100 2.90 -3.60 -24.63
C SER A 100 3.10 -5.11 -24.45
N ASN A 101 2.10 -5.80 -23.90
CA ASN A 101 2.11 -7.22 -23.63
C ASN A 101 2.20 -8.04 -24.93
N PRO A 102 3.21 -8.92 -25.10
CA PRO A 102 3.36 -9.75 -26.30
C PRO A 102 2.32 -10.88 -26.41
N THR A 103 1.66 -11.28 -25.31
CA THR A 103 0.64 -12.34 -25.35
C THR A 103 -0.77 -11.83 -25.69
N LYS A 104 -0.94 -10.51 -25.77
CA LYS A 104 -2.19 -9.82 -26.11
C LYS A 104 -2.01 -9.09 -27.43
N HIS A 105 -2.85 -9.36 -28.41
CA HIS A 105 -2.79 -8.76 -29.74
C HIS A 105 -3.47 -7.39 -29.73
N PHE A 106 -2.86 -6.44 -29.01
CA PHE A 106 -3.28 -5.04 -28.95
C PHE A 106 -2.31 -4.18 -29.76
N TYR A 107 -2.85 -3.33 -30.63
CA TYR A 107 -2.05 -2.47 -31.50
C TYR A 107 -2.48 -1.01 -31.38
N VAL A 108 -1.51 -0.10 -31.25
CA VAL A 108 -1.76 1.34 -31.22
C VAL A 108 -1.61 1.93 -32.61
N PHE A 109 -2.71 2.39 -33.20
CA PHE A 109 -2.69 3.04 -34.51
C PHE A 109 -2.71 4.56 -34.38
N SER A 110 -1.70 5.21 -34.98
CA SER A 110 -1.47 6.65 -34.87
C SER A 110 -2.32 7.47 -35.86
N ASN A 111 -3.64 7.39 -35.74
CA ASN A 111 -4.59 8.02 -36.68
C ASN A 111 -4.46 9.55 -36.80
N HIS A 112 -4.04 10.27 -35.75
CA HIS A 112 -3.92 11.74 -35.81
C HIS A 112 -2.71 12.25 -36.62
N VAL A 113 -1.80 11.38 -37.01
CA VAL A 113 -0.63 11.69 -37.86
C VAL A 113 -0.59 10.85 -39.12
N HIS A 114 -1.53 9.95 -39.35
CA HIS A 114 -1.61 9.16 -40.57
C HIS A 114 -2.32 9.95 -41.67
N LYS A 115 -1.69 10.05 -42.84
CA LYS A 115 -2.13 10.88 -43.97
C LYS A 115 -3.59 10.65 -44.36
N ASP A 116 -4.03 9.40 -44.43
CA ASP A 116 -5.39 9.07 -44.91
C ASP A 116 -6.46 9.00 -43.82
N THR A 117 -6.08 9.07 -42.53
CA THR A 117 -7.04 8.96 -41.40
C THR A 117 -7.10 10.22 -40.54
N TYR A 118 -6.24 11.20 -40.83
CA TYR A 118 -6.28 12.51 -40.20
C TYR A 118 -7.57 13.26 -40.57
N VAL A 119 -8.25 13.77 -39.54
CA VAL A 119 -9.42 14.62 -39.70
C VAL A 119 -9.14 16.04 -39.22
N GLN A 120 -9.61 17.04 -39.99
CA GLN A 120 -9.64 18.44 -39.55
C GLN A 120 -10.93 18.73 -38.80
N ALA A 121 -10.87 19.62 -37.80
CA ALA A 121 -12.04 20.07 -37.06
C ALA A 121 -12.95 20.94 -37.95
N MET A 122 -14.25 20.68 -37.92
CA MET A 122 -15.25 21.45 -38.67
C MET A 122 -15.76 22.65 -37.86
N GLU A 123 -16.32 23.65 -38.54
CA GLU A 123 -16.95 24.78 -37.87
C GLU A 123 -18.15 24.32 -37.03
N ARG A 124 -18.21 24.75 -35.77
CA ARG A 124 -19.27 24.41 -34.79
C ARG A 124 -19.34 22.93 -34.37
N GLU A 125 -18.32 22.14 -34.66
CA GLU A 125 -18.19 20.76 -34.18
C GLU A 125 -17.68 20.74 -32.73
N THR A 126 -18.25 19.86 -31.89
CA THR A 126 -17.75 19.65 -30.54
C THR A 126 -16.47 18.80 -30.55
N ALA A 127 -15.70 18.83 -29.46
CA ALA A 127 -14.51 17.98 -29.34
C ALA A 127 -14.86 16.48 -29.36
N ASN A 128 -16.02 16.10 -28.81
CA ASN A 128 -16.51 14.72 -28.81
C ASN A 128 -16.85 14.27 -30.24
N ASP A 129 -17.68 15.05 -30.95
CA ASP A 129 -18.07 14.75 -32.33
C ASP A 129 -16.85 14.61 -33.26
N HIS A 130 -15.84 15.46 -33.07
CA HIS A 130 -14.58 15.39 -33.80
C HIS A 130 -13.84 14.07 -33.54
N ASN A 131 -13.75 13.64 -32.28
CA ASN A 131 -13.09 12.39 -31.91
C ASN A 131 -13.85 11.18 -32.45
N ASP A 132 -15.18 11.15 -32.32
CA ASP A 132 -16.04 10.10 -32.86
C ASP A 132 -15.89 9.97 -34.37
N ARG A 133 -15.84 11.10 -35.08
CA ARG A 133 -15.57 11.12 -36.52
C ARG A 133 -14.16 10.64 -36.86
N ALA A 134 -13.14 11.02 -36.08
CA ALA A 134 -11.79 10.51 -36.26
C ALA A 134 -11.71 8.98 -36.10
N ILE A 135 -12.48 8.43 -35.15
CA ILE A 135 -12.59 6.99 -34.92
C ILE A 135 -13.26 6.32 -36.13
N ARG A 136 -14.41 6.83 -36.58
CA ARG A 136 -15.13 6.29 -37.75
C ARG A 136 -14.29 6.32 -39.03
N VAL A 137 -13.59 7.42 -39.31
CA VAL A 137 -12.70 7.53 -40.48
C VAL A 137 -11.57 6.50 -40.42
N ALA A 138 -10.96 6.30 -39.25
CA ALA A 138 -9.92 5.29 -39.08
C ALA A 138 -10.47 3.86 -39.24
N THR A 139 -11.65 3.56 -38.69
CA THR A 139 -12.29 2.25 -38.84
C THR A 139 -12.63 1.96 -40.31
N LEU A 140 -13.20 2.93 -41.01
CA LEU A 140 -13.50 2.81 -42.44
C LEU A 140 -12.23 2.58 -43.27
N TRP A 141 -11.13 3.25 -42.92
CA TRP A 141 -9.84 3.02 -43.54
C TRP A 141 -9.36 1.59 -43.32
N TYR A 142 -9.42 1.07 -42.09
CA TYR A 142 -9.08 -0.33 -41.79
C TYR A 142 -9.92 -1.32 -42.61
N GLN A 143 -11.24 -1.10 -42.68
CA GLN A 143 -12.17 -1.96 -43.43
C GLN A 143 -11.85 -1.97 -44.92
N LYS A 144 -11.47 -0.82 -45.50
CA LYS A 144 -11.04 -0.72 -46.92
C LYS A 144 -9.64 -1.28 -47.15
N HIS A 145 -8.72 -1.04 -46.23
CA HIS A 145 -7.30 -1.40 -46.34
C HIS A 145 -7.07 -2.91 -46.22
N LEU A 146 -7.79 -3.57 -45.32
CA LEU A 146 -7.71 -5.01 -45.14
C LEU A 146 -8.72 -5.76 -46.04
N GLY A 147 -9.83 -5.13 -46.44
CA GLY A 147 -10.82 -5.75 -47.32
C GLY A 147 -11.29 -7.10 -46.78
N ASP A 148 -11.32 -8.12 -47.64
CA ASP A 148 -11.79 -9.46 -47.27
C ASP A 148 -10.81 -10.25 -46.38
N THR A 149 -9.60 -9.74 -46.11
CA THR A 149 -8.64 -10.47 -45.27
C THR A 149 -9.03 -10.45 -43.80
N SER A 150 -9.77 -9.45 -43.35
CA SER A 150 -10.17 -9.29 -41.95
C SER A 150 -11.45 -8.47 -41.81
N GLN A 151 -12.41 -8.97 -41.04
CA GLN A 151 -13.61 -8.25 -40.63
C GLN A 151 -13.26 -7.20 -39.57
N VAL A 152 -13.54 -5.93 -39.85
CA VAL A 152 -13.29 -4.82 -38.92
C VAL A 152 -14.62 -4.40 -38.28
N LEU A 153 -14.64 -4.35 -36.95
CA LEU A 153 -15.82 -3.99 -36.15
C LEU A 153 -15.51 -2.78 -35.26
N LEU A 154 -16.31 -1.72 -35.35
CA LEU A 154 -16.31 -0.64 -34.36
C LEU A 154 -17.14 -1.06 -33.14
N VAL A 155 -16.53 -1.02 -31.95
CA VAL A 155 -17.24 -1.25 -30.70
C VAL A 155 -17.36 0.08 -29.96
N THR A 156 -18.60 0.56 -29.84
CA THR A 156 -18.95 1.83 -29.20
C THR A 156 -20.26 1.71 -28.43
N ASN A 157 -20.31 2.32 -27.24
CA ASN A 157 -21.54 2.47 -26.47
C ASN A 157 -22.24 3.81 -26.73
N ASP A 158 -21.63 4.71 -27.51
CA ASP A 158 -22.29 5.92 -27.97
C ASP A 158 -23.29 5.56 -29.09
N ARG A 159 -24.57 5.77 -28.79
CA ARG A 159 -25.68 5.45 -29.70
C ARG A 159 -25.60 6.25 -31.00
N GLU A 160 -25.21 7.52 -30.93
CA GLU A 160 -25.13 8.40 -32.08
C GLU A 160 -23.92 8.06 -32.93
N ASN A 161 -22.79 7.72 -32.31
CA ASN A 161 -21.61 7.24 -33.02
C ASN A 161 -21.91 5.91 -33.76
N LYS A 162 -22.60 4.97 -33.10
CA LYS A 162 -23.06 3.71 -33.73
C LYS A 162 -23.99 3.97 -34.92
N ARG A 163 -24.99 4.85 -34.76
CA ARG A 163 -25.93 5.21 -35.83
C ARG A 163 -25.19 5.76 -37.05
N LYS A 164 -24.35 6.79 -36.85
CA LYS A 164 -23.59 7.41 -37.94
C LYS A 164 -22.57 6.44 -38.58
N ALA A 165 -21.93 5.57 -37.79
CA ALA A 165 -21.03 4.55 -38.33
C ALA A 165 -21.76 3.59 -39.28
N THR A 166 -22.97 3.17 -38.90
CA THR A 166 -23.80 2.26 -39.72
C THR A 166 -24.25 2.95 -41.02
N GLU A 167 -24.63 4.23 -40.96
CA GLU A 167 -24.96 5.06 -42.13
C GLU A 167 -23.76 5.23 -43.09
N GLU A 168 -22.54 5.23 -42.57
CA GLU A 168 -21.29 5.31 -43.34
C GLU A 168 -20.78 3.95 -43.86
N GLY A 169 -21.53 2.86 -43.64
CA GLY A 169 -21.17 1.51 -44.09
C GLY A 169 -20.13 0.80 -43.21
N ILE A 170 -19.89 1.32 -42.00
CA ILE A 170 -18.99 0.72 -41.01
C ILE A 170 -19.79 -0.29 -40.19
N SER A 171 -19.25 -1.49 -40.00
CA SER A 171 -19.82 -2.45 -39.06
C SER A 171 -19.63 -1.94 -37.62
N ALA A 172 -20.72 -1.68 -36.90
CA ALA A 172 -20.68 -1.12 -35.55
C ALA A 172 -21.66 -1.82 -34.59
N GLU A 173 -21.17 -2.19 -33.40
CA GLU A 173 -21.94 -2.87 -32.35
C GLU A 173 -21.69 -2.23 -30.98
N THR A 174 -22.62 -2.41 -30.05
CA THR A 174 -22.38 -2.07 -28.64
C THR A 174 -21.47 -3.12 -28.01
N ILE A 175 -20.77 -2.77 -26.93
CA ILE A 175 -19.91 -3.76 -26.25
C ILE A 175 -20.73 -4.97 -25.77
N GLU A 176 -21.96 -4.75 -25.32
CA GLU A 176 -22.84 -5.82 -24.86
C GLU A 176 -23.23 -6.76 -26.01
N ALA A 177 -23.60 -6.22 -27.17
CA ALA A 177 -23.93 -7.03 -28.35
C ALA A 177 -22.70 -7.82 -28.83
N TYR A 178 -21.53 -7.18 -28.84
CA TYR A 178 -20.28 -7.83 -29.18
C TYR A 178 -19.96 -8.98 -28.22
N VAL A 179 -20.06 -8.78 -26.89
CA VAL A 179 -19.83 -9.83 -25.90
C VAL A 179 -20.83 -10.98 -26.04
N LYS A 180 -22.12 -10.68 -26.29
CA LYS A 180 -23.13 -11.72 -26.60
C LYS A 180 -22.73 -12.55 -27.84
N SER A 181 -22.13 -11.93 -28.85
CA SER A 181 -21.67 -12.60 -30.07
C SER A 181 -20.50 -13.58 -29.84
N ILE A 182 -19.72 -13.40 -28.77
CA ILE A 182 -18.61 -14.31 -28.40
C ILE A 182 -19.16 -15.66 -27.91
N GLY A 183 -20.42 -15.71 -27.46
CA GLY A 183 -21.07 -16.95 -27.00
C GLY A 183 -20.62 -17.40 -25.60
N GLN A 184 -19.93 -16.54 -24.85
CA GLN A 184 -19.52 -16.81 -23.47
C GLN A 184 -20.37 -15.96 -22.50
N PRO A 185 -21.41 -16.54 -21.86
CA PRO A 185 -22.34 -15.78 -21.02
C PRO A 185 -21.66 -15.19 -19.78
N GLU A 186 -20.55 -15.76 -19.33
CA GLU A 186 -19.78 -15.30 -18.17
C GLU A 186 -19.18 -13.91 -18.35
N LEU A 187 -18.82 -13.54 -19.60
CA LEU A 187 -18.26 -12.23 -19.93
C LEU A 187 -19.29 -11.10 -19.79
N LEU A 188 -20.59 -11.40 -19.76
CA LEU A 188 -21.61 -10.38 -19.57
C LEU A 188 -21.66 -9.85 -18.13
N ASP A 189 -21.14 -10.62 -17.17
CA ASP A 189 -21.05 -10.21 -15.76
C ASP A 189 -19.85 -9.28 -15.53
N LEU A 190 -18.90 -9.21 -16.49
CA LEU A 190 -17.77 -8.28 -16.53
C LEU A 190 -18.13 -6.88 -17.04
N LEU A 191 -19.35 -6.70 -17.57
CA LEU A 191 -19.75 -5.43 -18.13
C LEU A 191 -20.09 -4.43 -17.02
N ALA A 192 -19.35 -3.32 -16.98
CA ALA A 192 -19.68 -2.20 -16.11
C ALA A 192 -21.04 -1.60 -16.50
N GLN A 193 -21.84 -1.23 -15.49
CA GLN A 193 -23.14 -0.63 -15.74
C GLN A 193 -23.00 0.80 -16.27
N PRO A 194 -23.86 1.23 -17.22
CA PRO A 194 -23.83 2.60 -17.73
C PRO A 194 -24.13 3.61 -16.61
N THR A 195 -23.33 4.67 -16.54
CA THR A 195 -23.57 5.81 -15.65
C THR A 195 -24.86 6.52 -16.07
N GLY A 196 -25.66 6.97 -15.09
CA GLY A 196 -27.02 7.48 -15.31
C GLY A 196 -27.20 8.67 -16.28
N GLU A 197 -26.13 9.28 -16.79
CA GLU A 197 -26.22 10.27 -17.88
C GLU A 197 -26.52 9.62 -19.25
N ASP A 198 -26.16 8.34 -19.45
CA ASP A 198 -26.39 7.59 -20.70
C ASP A 198 -27.55 6.58 -20.59
N ALA A 199 -28.12 6.40 -19.40
CA ALA A 199 -29.25 5.50 -19.17
C ALA A 199 -30.58 6.24 -19.46
N THR A 200 -31.07 6.15 -20.69
CA THR A 200 -32.47 6.55 -20.98
C THR A 200 -33.44 5.60 -20.29
N MET A 201 -34.54 6.15 -19.78
CA MET A 201 -35.65 5.46 -19.11
C MET A 201 -36.40 4.47 -20.02
N GLU A 202 -35.79 3.39 -20.47
CA GLU A 202 -36.49 2.32 -21.22
C GLU A 202 -36.35 0.92 -20.61
N ASP A 203 -35.40 0.68 -19.70
CA ASP A 203 -35.29 -0.61 -18.98
C ASP A 203 -35.92 -0.60 -17.57
N ALA A 204 -36.75 0.41 -17.27
CA ALA A 204 -37.52 0.47 -16.03
C ALA A 204 -38.95 -0.09 -16.25
N ASP A 205 -39.06 -1.36 -16.65
CA ASP A 205 -40.35 -2.06 -16.66
C ASP A 205 -40.70 -2.58 -15.25
N ASP A 206 -40.63 -1.68 -14.26
CA ASP A 206 -41.29 -1.86 -12.97
C ASP A 206 -42.27 -0.70 -12.80
N SER A 207 -43.42 -0.85 -13.46
CA SER A 207 -44.54 0.07 -13.41
C SER A 207 -45.17 0.08 -12.02
N ARG A 208 -44.57 0.80 -11.06
CA ARG A 208 -45.19 1.27 -9.82
C ARG A 208 -44.52 2.56 -9.31
N PRO A 209 -45.16 3.74 -9.43
CA PRO A 209 -44.59 5.00 -8.96
C PRO A 209 -44.72 5.10 -7.44
N SER A 210 -43.79 4.48 -6.71
CA SER A 210 -43.60 4.76 -5.29
C SER A 210 -42.62 5.93 -5.15
N LYS A 211 -43.00 6.95 -4.38
CA LYS A 211 -42.15 8.10 -4.02
C LYS A 211 -40.86 7.58 -3.35
N ARG A 212 -39.81 7.28 -4.12
CA ARG A 212 -38.50 6.87 -3.56
C ARG A 212 -37.92 8.07 -2.81
N LYS A 213 -37.75 7.93 -1.49
CA LYS A 213 -37.14 8.93 -0.60
C LYS A 213 -35.70 9.19 -1.07
N LEU A 214 -35.34 10.45 -1.33
CA LEU A 214 -33.96 10.85 -1.64
C LEU A 214 -33.07 10.44 -0.45
N VAL A 215 -32.09 9.55 -0.70
CA VAL A 215 -31.19 9.03 0.34
C VAL A 215 -30.01 9.99 0.56
N TYR A 216 -29.52 10.61 -0.51
CA TYR A 216 -28.36 11.49 -0.45
C TYR A 216 -28.60 12.83 -1.16
N LEU A 217 -27.86 13.85 -0.73
CA LEU A 217 -27.83 15.17 -1.37
C LEU A 217 -27.06 15.13 -2.69
N GLU A 218 -27.46 16.00 -3.62
CA GLU A 218 -26.75 16.18 -4.88
C GLU A 218 -25.37 16.82 -4.64
N HIS A 219 -24.35 16.35 -5.36
CA HIS A 219 -23.01 16.93 -5.26
C HIS A 219 -22.99 18.29 -5.94
N LYS A 220 -22.36 19.28 -5.29
CA LYS A 220 -22.22 20.62 -5.88
C LYS A 220 -21.34 20.58 -7.14
N PRO A 221 -21.63 21.42 -8.16
CA PRO A 221 -20.80 21.48 -9.35
C PRO A 221 -19.38 21.94 -9.00
N MET A 222 -18.37 21.45 -9.73
CA MET A 222 -16.96 21.76 -9.45
C MET A 222 -16.65 23.27 -9.45
N SER A 223 -17.39 24.08 -10.21
CA SER A 223 -17.26 25.55 -10.19
C SER A 223 -17.68 26.17 -8.86
N GLU A 224 -18.75 25.67 -8.23
CA GLU A 224 -19.22 26.11 -6.91
C GLU A 224 -18.27 25.61 -5.82
N ILE A 225 -17.81 24.36 -5.91
CA ILE A 225 -16.81 23.81 -4.98
C ILE A 225 -15.55 24.67 -5.01
N THR A 226 -15.01 24.96 -6.20
CA THR A 226 -13.79 25.77 -6.37
C THR A 226 -13.99 27.18 -5.82
N ALA A 227 -15.13 27.82 -6.09
CA ALA A 227 -15.44 29.14 -5.55
C ALA A 227 -15.59 29.12 -4.01
N GLY A 228 -16.21 28.07 -3.46
CA GLY A 228 -16.36 27.89 -2.01
C GLY A 228 -15.04 27.63 -1.30
N LEU A 229 -14.13 26.86 -1.90
CA LEU A 229 -12.76 26.65 -1.40
C LEU A 229 -11.99 27.98 -1.38
N HIS A 230 -12.06 28.79 -2.44
CA HIS A 230 -11.42 30.11 -2.48
C HIS A 230 -12.00 31.11 -1.47
N ARG A 231 -13.28 31.00 -1.15
CA ARG A 231 -13.96 31.84 -0.15
C ARG A 231 -13.82 31.31 1.29
N GLY A 232 -13.19 30.14 1.48
CA GLY A 232 -13.08 29.49 2.80
C GLY A 232 -14.41 28.95 3.36
N ILE A 233 -15.42 28.77 2.51
CA ILE A 233 -16.72 28.17 2.88
C ILE A 233 -16.61 26.65 2.91
N TYR A 234 -15.84 26.09 1.99
CA TYR A 234 -15.56 24.66 1.92
C TYR A 234 -14.11 24.37 2.29
N HIS A 235 -13.91 23.17 2.80
CA HIS A 235 -12.61 22.67 3.24
C HIS A 235 -12.31 21.38 2.50
N GLN A 236 -11.18 21.35 1.80
CA GLN A 236 -10.72 20.17 1.07
C GLN A 236 -9.85 19.30 1.97
N GLY A 237 -10.00 17.98 1.85
CA GLY A 237 -9.16 17.01 2.52
C GLY A 237 -9.38 15.59 2.03
N LYS A 238 -8.53 14.65 2.47
CA LYS A 238 -8.69 13.22 2.22
C LYS A 238 -9.62 12.64 3.30
N LEU A 239 -10.72 11.99 2.88
CA LEU A 239 -11.62 11.27 3.77
C LEU A 239 -10.94 10.00 4.28
N ARG A 240 -10.95 9.78 5.59
CA ARG A 240 -10.48 8.55 6.23
C ARG A 240 -11.62 7.94 7.02
N VAL A 241 -12.13 6.81 6.56
CA VAL A 241 -13.25 6.11 7.19
C VAL A 241 -12.71 5.28 8.35
N ASN A 242 -13.40 5.32 9.49
CA ASN A 242 -13.05 4.53 10.65
C ASN A 242 -13.17 3.03 10.31
N ARG A 243 -12.11 2.25 10.58
CA ARG A 243 -12.05 0.82 10.27
C ARG A 243 -13.12 -0.01 10.99
N PHE A 244 -13.60 0.49 12.11
CA PHE A 244 -14.58 -0.19 12.96
C PHE A 244 -15.99 0.38 12.81
N ASN A 245 -16.11 1.58 12.24
CA ASN A 245 -17.40 2.24 12.00
C ASN A 245 -17.43 2.85 10.59
N PRO A 246 -18.07 2.19 9.60
CA PRO A 246 -18.15 2.69 8.23
C PRO A 246 -18.97 3.98 8.08
N PHE A 247 -19.65 4.44 9.13
CA PHE A 247 -20.45 5.67 9.15
C PHE A 247 -19.78 6.82 9.90
N GLU A 248 -18.54 6.65 10.33
CA GLU A 248 -17.72 7.69 10.91
C GLU A 248 -16.45 7.87 10.08
N ALA A 249 -16.15 9.11 9.73
CA ALA A 249 -14.96 9.43 8.96
C ALA A 249 -14.35 10.76 9.40
N TYR A 250 -13.07 10.94 9.10
CA TYR A 250 -12.31 12.12 9.44
C TYR A 250 -11.75 12.77 8.17
N VAL A 251 -11.80 14.10 8.10
CA VAL A 251 -11.22 14.89 7.02
C VAL A 251 -10.26 15.91 7.61
N GLY A 252 -8.95 15.71 7.37
CA GLY A 252 -7.95 16.72 7.68
C GLY A 252 -7.96 17.81 6.61
N SER A 253 -8.07 19.08 7.01
CA SER A 253 -7.94 20.23 6.09
C SER A 253 -6.85 21.18 6.54
N GLU A 254 -5.97 21.55 5.60
CA GLU A 254 -4.90 22.54 5.81
C GLU A 254 -5.43 23.92 6.26
N SER A 255 -6.70 24.22 5.95
CA SER A 255 -7.34 25.50 6.24
C SER A 255 -7.88 25.67 7.66
N ILE A 256 -8.21 24.57 8.34
CA ILE A 256 -8.74 24.58 9.73
C ILE A 256 -7.65 24.19 10.73
N GLY A 257 -6.69 23.36 10.33
CA GLY A 257 -5.64 22.85 11.23
C GLY A 257 -6.12 21.76 12.20
N GLU A 258 -7.42 21.51 12.29
CA GLU A 258 -8.05 20.39 13.02
C GLU A 258 -8.76 19.42 12.06
N GLU A 259 -9.01 18.20 12.54
CA GLU A 259 -9.76 17.19 11.78
C GLU A 259 -11.26 17.40 11.91
N ILE A 260 -11.95 17.43 10.78
CA ILE A 260 -13.40 17.53 10.72
C ILE A 260 -14.00 16.13 10.81
N ILE A 261 -14.88 15.90 11.77
CA ILE A 261 -15.62 14.65 11.92
C ILE A 261 -16.83 14.65 10.98
N ILE A 262 -16.97 13.59 10.19
CA ILE A 262 -18.12 13.35 9.33
C ILE A 262 -18.85 12.13 9.88
N TYR A 263 -20.04 12.34 10.42
CA TYR A 263 -20.84 11.28 11.02
C TYR A 263 -22.14 11.06 10.26
N GLY A 264 -22.44 9.80 9.99
CA GLY A 264 -23.67 9.34 9.37
C GLY A 264 -23.59 9.28 7.84
N ARG A 265 -24.31 8.30 7.28
CA ARG A 265 -24.38 8.02 5.84
C ARG A 265 -24.73 9.26 5.02
N SER A 266 -25.68 10.06 5.48
CA SER A 266 -26.15 11.28 4.80
C SER A 266 -25.05 12.33 4.67
N ASN A 267 -24.27 12.54 5.74
CA ASN A 267 -23.19 13.55 5.76
C ASN A 267 -21.93 13.06 5.04
N MET A 268 -21.66 11.75 5.02
CA MET A 268 -20.59 11.19 4.18
C MET A 268 -20.90 11.32 2.68
N ASN A 269 -22.17 11.43 2.32
CA ASN A 269 -22.67 11.79 0.99
C ASN A 269 -21.96 11.04 -0.17
N ARG A 270 -22.09 9.70 -0.16
CA ARG A 270 -21.55 8.81 -1.21
C ARG A 270 -20.03 8.91 -1.41
N ALA A 271 -19.26 9.25 -0.37
CA ALA A 271 -17.79 9.25 -0.41
C ALA A 271 -17.19 7.93 0.11
N PHE A 272 -16.03 7.54 -0.41
CA PHE A 272 -15.28 6.32 -0.07
C PHE A 272 -14.03 6.65 0.76
N ASP A 273 -13.50 5.65 1.46
CA ASP A 273 -12.20 5.76 2.11
C ASP A 273 -11.11 6.19 1.12
N GLY A 274 -10.39 7.25 1.49
CA GLY A 274 -9.33 7.85 0.70
C GLY A 274 -9.75 8.80 -0.42
N ASP A 275 -11.05 9.04 -0.62
CA ASP A 275 -11.53 10.08 -1.53
C ASP A 275 -11.03 11.46 -1.11
N VAL A 276 -10.75 12.34 -2.08
CA VAL A 276 -10.54 13.77 -1.80
C VAL A 276 -11.89 14.46 -1.90
N VAL A 277 -12.35 15.00 -0.78
CA VAL A 277 -13.71 15.55 -0.61
C VAL A 277 -13.66 17.04 -0.30
N ALA A 278 -14.74 17.74 -0.64
CA ALA A 278 -15.05 19.08 -0.16
C ALA A 278 -16.07 18.98 0.96
N VAL A 279 -15.77 19.57 2.11
CA VAL A 279 -16.58 19.53 3.33
C VAL A 279 -17.07 20.92 3.70
N GLU A 280 -18.32 21.01 4.10
CA GLU A 280 -18.93 22.17 4.75
C GLU A 280 -19.07 21.89 6.25
N LEU A 281 -18.68 22.85 7.09
CA LEU A 281 -18.85 22.71 8.54
C LEU A 281 -20.33 22.80 8.92
N LEU A 282 -20.75 21.95 9.85
CA LEU A 282 -22.07 22.03 10.45
C LEU A 282 -22.10 23.17 11.49
N PRO A 283 -23.30 23.70 11.80
CA PRO A 283 -23.51 24.59 12.94
C PRO A 283 -22.92 24.01 14.24
N ARG A 284 -22.40 24.88 15.13
CA ARG A 284 -21.68 24.45 16.36
C ARG A 284 -22.54 23.63 17.32
N ASP A 285 -23.86 23.81 17.30
CA ASP A 285 -24.83 23.01 18.06
C ASP A 285 -24.92 21.55 17.58
N GLN A 286 -24.41 21.24 16.39
CA GLN A 286 -24.36 19.89 15.82
C GLN A 286 -22.96 19.27 15.90
N TRP A 287 -22.03 19.95 16.58
CA TRP A 287 -20.70 19.40 16.84
C TRP A 287 -20.81 18.33 17.92
N GLN A 288 -20.11 17.22 17.74
CA GLN A 288 -20.21 16.12 18.71
C GLN A 288 -19.38 16.41 19.95
N GLU A 289 -19.98 16.15 21.11
CA GLU A 289 -19.29 16.07 22.40
C GLU A 289 -18.56 14.72 22.52
N GLU A 290 -17.43 14.68 23.23
CA GLU A 290 -16.73 13.42 23.55
C GLU A 290 -17.62 12.54 24.44
N LYS A 291 -18.46 11.67 23.86
CA LYS A 291 -19.05 10.57 24.61
C LYS A 291 -18.05 9.44 24.74
N ALA A 292 -17.85 8.96 25.97
CA ALA A 292 -16.99 7.84 26.32
C ALA A 292 -17.21 6.65 25.37
N LEU A 293 -16.14 6.25 24.69
CA LEU A 293 -16.21 5.39 23.52
C LEU A 293 -16.61 3.96 23.93
N SER A 294 -17.77 3.50 23.46
CA SER A 294 -18.22 2.10 23.52
C SER A 294 -17.42 1.19 22.57
N ILE A 295 -17.37 -0.11 22.88
CA ILE A 295 -17.10 -1.17 21.91
C ILE A 295 -18.42 -1.38 21.14
N ALA A 296 -18.46 -1.46 19.82
CA ALA A 296 -19.73 -1.50 19.09
C ALA A 296 -20.11 -2.94 18.87
N GLU A 297 -21.41 -3.12 18.92
CA GLU A 297 -22.10 -4.34 18.61
C GLU A 297 -22.39 -4.33 17.10
N GLU A 298 -22.26 -5.50 16.47
CA GLU A 298 -22.31 -5.66 15.00
C GLU A 298 -23.77 -5.76 14.46
N GLU A 299 -24.80 -5.55 15.28
CA GLU A 299 -26.20 -5.96 14.96
C GLU A 299 -27.21 -4.80 14.71
N ASP A 300 -26.85 -3.53 14.92
CA ASP A 300 -27.79 -2.40 14.72
C ASP A 300 -27.82 -1.87 13.27
N GLU A 301 -28.07 -2.76 12.28
CA GLU A 301 -28.26 -2.35 10.86
C GLU A 301 -29.70 -1.89 10.53
N GLU A 302 -30.69 -2.07 11.43
CA GLU A 302 -32.12 -2.00 11.03
C GLU A 302 -32.91 -0.75 11.46
N GLU A 303 -32.49 0.00 12.48
CA GLU A 303 -33.17 1.24 12.89
C GLU A 303 -32.14 2.37 12.86
N ASP A 304 -32.26 3.34 11.94
CA ASP A 304 -31.38 4.52 11.85
C ASP A 304 -31.22 5.14 13.25
N ASP A 305 -30.10 4.96 13.97
CA ASP A 305 -29.52 5.88 14.99
C ASP A 305 -28.39 5.27 15.88
N THR A 306 -27.21 5.89 15.80
CA THR A 306 -26.09 5.94 16.79
C THR A 306 -25.27 4.67 17.11
N VAL A 307 -24.22 4.44 16.29
CA VAL A 307 -23.11 3.50 16.55
C VAL A 307 -21.83 4.29 16.87
N HIS A 308 -21.23 4.09 18.05
CA HIS A 308 -19.93 4.67 18.43
C HIS A 308 -18.93 3.57 18.81
N LEU A 309 -17.77 3.57 18.13
CA LEU A 309 -16.66 2.65 18.35
C LEU A 309 -15.29 3.32 18.22
N ALA A 310 -14.52 3.28 19.31
CA ALA A 310 -13.19 3.90 19.34
C ALA A 310 -12.13 3.22 18.45
N PRO A 311 -11.20 4.03 17.90
CA PRO A 311 -10.10 3.59 17.07
C PRO A 311 -9.09 2.75 17.86
N ASN A 312 -8.62 1.69 17.21
CA ASN A 312 -7.56 0.80 17.68
C ASN A 312 -6.54 0.53 16.56
N SER A 313 -6.17 1.57 15.83
CA SER A 313 -4.88 1.58 15.14
C SER A 313 -4.10 2.81 15.57
N ALA A 314 -2.83 2.60 15.92
CA ALA A 314 -1.84 3.68 16.02
C ALA A 314 -1.76 4.53 14.73
N ASP A 315 -2.16 3.94 13.59
CA ASP A 315 -2.24 4.63 12.30
C ASP A 315 -3.47 5.55 12.15
N ASP A 316 -4.46 5.46 13.07
CA ASP A 316 -5.70 6.25 13.06
C ASP A 316 -5.67 7.44 14.05
N ALA A 317 -4.52 7.70 14.69
CA ALA A 317 -4.36 8.91 15.49
C ALA A 317 -4.50 10.16 14.58
N PRO A 318 -5.26 11.19 15.00
CA PRO A 318 -5.38 12.44 14.26
C PRO A 318 -4.00 12.96 13.87
N ARG A 319 -3.77 13.19 12.58
CA ARG A 319 -2.54 13.85 12.09
C ARG A 319 -2.90 15.29 11.81
N THR A 320 -2.61 16.21 12.72
CA THR A 320 -2.54 17.62 12.36
C THR A 320 -1.40 18.35 13.05
N SER A 321 -0.80 19.27 12.29
CA SER A 321 0.38 20.04 12.65
C SER A 321 0.10 21.55 12.62
N ASN A 322 0.77 22.21 13.56
CA ASN A 322 1.17 23.63 13.65
C ASN A 322 0.11 24.65 14.11
N LEU A 323 0.28 25.01 15.39
CA LEU A 323 -0.29 26.17 16.06
C LEU A 323 0.25 27.48 15.46
N SER A 324 -0.65 28.37 15.07
CA SER A 324 -0.42 29.81 15.16
C SER A 324 -1.46 30.42 16.11
N GLN A 325 -0.95 31.28 17.00
CA GLN A 325 -1.57 31.85 18.19
C GLN A 325 -2.91 32.55 17.94
N VAL A 326 -3.91 32.35 18.82
CA VAL A 326 -4.71 33.44 19.43
C VAL A 326 -5.17 33.00 20.83
N ALA A 327 -5.16 33.98 21.75
CA ALA A 327 -5.31 33.85 23.19
C ALA A 327 -6.75 33.82 23.74
N SER A 328 -6.81 33.27 24.96
CA SER A 328 -7.62 33.65 26.14
C SER A 328 -9.15 33.50 26.14
N GLY A 329 -9.59 32.61 27.05
CA GLY A 329 -10.79 32.74 27.90
C GLY A 329 -11.98 31.88 27.49
N ASP A 330 -12.25 30.77 28.18
CA ASP A 330 -13.09 30.67 29.39
C ASP A 330 -13.21 29.21 29.86
N LYS A 331 -13.78 29.00 31.06
CA LYS A 331 -13.76 27.79 31.89
C LYS A 331 -14.59 26.61 31.36
N ASN A 332 -14.04 25.39 31.51
CA ASN A 332 -14.70 24.07 31.58
C ASN A 332 -15.86 23.77 30.61
N ALA A 333 -15.55 23.70 29.31
CA ALA A 333 -16.27 22.84 28.37
C ALA A 333 -15.22 22.03 27.60
N THR A 334 -15.36 20.70 27.53
CA THR A 334 -14.59 19.86 26.60
C THR A 334 -14.76 20.44 25.20
N PRO A 335 -13.69 20.72 24.44
CA PRO A 335 -13.82 21.34 23.13
C PRO A 335 -14.52 20.37 22.18
N ALA A 336 -15.76 20.68 21.82
CA ALA A 336 -16.51 19.92 20.81
C ALA A 336 -15.72 19.94 19.50
N ARG A 337 -15.45 18.77 18.93
CA ARG A 337 -14.69 18.65 17.69
C ARG A 337 -15.52 19.16 16.51
N PRO A 338 -14.91 19.82 15.52
CA PRO A 338 -15.64 20.35 14.38
C PRO A 338 -16.30 19.20 13.60
N SER A 339 -17.63 19.24 13.47
CA SER A 339 -18.40 18.32 12.64
C SER A 339 -18.70 18.93 11.27
N GLY A 340 -18.74 18.12 10.22
CA GLY A 340 -18.99 18.57 8.86
C GLY A 340 -19.81 17.58 8.02
N ARG A 341 -20.15 18.02 6.81
CA ARG A 341 -20.77 17.19 5.77
C ARG A 341 -20.06 17.34 4.43
N VAL A 342 -19.97 16.24 3.69
CA VAL A 342 -19.41 16.22 2.33
C VAL A 342 -20.41 16.83 1.35
N VAL A 343 -20.00 17.90 0.67
CA VAL A 343 -20.81 18.59 -0.34
C VAL A 343 -20.47 18.14 -1.77
N GLY A 344 -19.32 17.49 -1.95
CA GLY A 344 -18.90 16.92 -3.23
C GLY A 344 -17.58 16.18 -3.15
N VAL A 345 -17.35 15.30 -4.12
CA VAL A 345 -16.11 14.52 -4.24
C VAL A 345 -15.26 15.10 -5.37
N ILE A 346 -14.08 15.63 -5.02
CA ILE A 346 -13.15 16.27 -5.96
C ILE A 346 -12.37 15.20 -6.73
N ARG A 347 -11.95 14.14 -6.05
CA ARG A 347 -11.22 13.02 -6.66
C ARG A 347 -11.59 11.72 -5.98
N ARG A 348 -12.06 10.76 -6.78
CA ARG A 348 -12.35 9.39 -6.34
C ARG A 348 -11.07 8.58 -6.13
N ASN A 349 -11.12 7.66 -5.17
CA ASN A 349 -10.10 6.68 -4.85
C ASN A 349 -10.63 5.25 -5.00
N TRP A 350 -11.50 5.03 -5.99
CA TRP A 350 -12.04 3.70 -6.28
C TRP A 350 -10.96 2.80 -6.88
N HIS A 351 -10.96 1.55 -6.42
CA HIS A 351 -10.18 0.45 -6.94
C HIS A 351 -11.05 -0.80 -6.97
N SER A 352 -10.49 -1.92 -7.41
CA SER A 352 -11.16 -3.21 -7.25
C SER A 352 -11.10 -3.65 -5.79
N TYR A 353 -12.18 -4.25 -5.28
CA TYR A 353 -12.32 -4.69 -3.91
C TYR A 353 -12.51 -6.21 -3.86
N CYS A 354 -11.89 -6.86 -2.88
CA CYS A 354 -12.05 -8.29 -2.64
C CYS A 354 -13.13 -8.54 -1.60
N GLY A 355 -13.93 -9.59 -1.78
CA GLY A 355 -15.00 -9.90 -0.85
C GLY A 355 -15.77 -11.15 -1.26
N SER A 356 -16.98 -11.27 -0.74
CA SER A 356 -17.91 -12.38 -1.05
C SER A 356 -19.32 -11.84 -1.21
N LEU A 357 -20.19 -12.64 -1.82
CA LEU A 357 -21.61 -12.32 -1.88
C LEU A 357 -22.27 -12.57 -0.52
N GLU A 358 -23.22 -11.72 -0.18
CA GLU A 358 -24.11 -11.94 0.96
C GLU A 358 -24.96 -13.18 0.69
N PRO A 359 -25.04 -14.15 1.63
CA PRO A 359 -25.83 -15.35 1.41
C PRO A 359 -27.28 -15.01 1.12
N MET A 360 -27.81 -15.59 0.06
CA MET A 360 -29.21 -15.41 -0.34
C MET A 360 -29.77 -16.71 -0.91
N SER A 361 -31.08 -16.91 -0.76
CA SER A 361 -31.75 -18.06 -1.36
C SER A 361 -31.67 -17.98 -2.88
N LEU A 362 -31.36 -19.11 -3.53
CA LEU A 362 -31.33 -19.19 -4.98
C LEU A 362 -32.75 -18.94 -5.54
N PRO A 363 -32.91 -18.04 -6.54
CA PRO A 363 -34.19 -17.83 -7.18
C PRO A 363 -34.72 -19.13 -7.80
N ALA A 364 -36.03 -19.34 -7.76
CA ALA A 364 -36.69 -20.46 -8.42
C ALA A 364 -36.66 -20.29 -9.96
N GLY A 365 -35.51 -20.55 -10.58
CA GLY A 365 -35.29 -20.45 -12.01
C GLY A 365 -33.80 -20.32 -12.35
N SER A 366 -33.19 -21.37 -12.90
CA SER A 366 -31.78 -21.35 -13.32
C SER A 366 -31.63 -20.55 -14.63
N GLY A 367 -31.20 -19.29 -14.56
CA GLY A 367 -30.73 -18.54 -15.73
C GLY A 367 -31.03 -17.03 -15.78
N GLY A 368 -31.79 -16.49 -14.83
CA GLY A 368 -32.06 -15.05 -14.76
C GLY A 368 -30.91 -14.25 -14.15
N THR A 369 -30.72 -12.99 -14.57
CA THR A 369 -29.83 -12.04 -13.90
C THR A 369 -30.35 -11.76 -12.49
N VAL A 370 -29.50 -11.92 -11.47
CA VAL A 370 -29.86 -11.68 -10.07
C VAL A 370 -29.12 -10.45 -9.54
N HIS A 371 -29.81 -9.65 -8.73
CA HIS A 371 -29.20 -8.58 -7.95
C HIS A 371 -28.64 -9.17 -6.64
N ALA A 372 -27.32 -9.17 -6.50
CA ALA A 372 -26.63 -9.63 -5.31
C ALA A 372 -25.94 -8.46 -4.61
N LEU A 373 -25.79 -8.57 -3.28
CA LEU A 373 -24.97 -7.64 -2.50
C LEU A 373 -23.60 -8.26 -2.27
N PHE A 374 -22.57 -7.55 -2.70
CA PHE A 374 -21.18 -7.86 -2.45
C PHE A 374 -20.74 -7.20 -1.14
N VAL A 375 -20.10 -7.99 -0.28
CA VAL A 375 -19.58 -7.58 1.03
C VAL A 375 -18.05 -7.56 0.95
N SER A 376 -17.48 -6.36 0.81
CA SER A 376 -16.03 -6.11 0.77
C SER A 376 -15.32 -6.56 2.04
N LYS A 377 -14.21 -7.28 1.94
CA LYS A 377 -13.37 -7.70 3.09
C LYS A 377 -12.95 -6.52 3.94
N ASP A 378 -12.60 -5.38 3.32
CA ASP A 378 -12.44 -4.12 4.02
C ASP A 378 -13.79 -3.57 4.49
N ARG A 379 -13.96 -3.52 5.81
CA ARG A 379 -15.16 -3.03 6.51
C ARG A 379 -15.45 -1.54 6.27
N ARG A 380 -14.45 -0.77 5.84
CA ARG A 380 -14.62 0.66 5.52
C ARG A 380 -15.42 0.89 4.25
N ILE A 381 -15.54 -0.14 3.42
CA ILE A 381 -16.21 -0.08 2.12
C ILE A 381 -17.65 -0.54 2.30
N PRO A 382 -18.65 0.25 1.87
CA PRO A 382 -20.05 -0.16 1.97
C PRO A 382 -20.33 -1.38 1.08
N LYS A 383 -21.40 -2.12 1.39
CA LYS A 383 -21.89 -3.20 0.51
C LYS A 383 -22.13 -2.66 -0.90
N ILE A 384 -21.73 -3.40 -1.93
CA ILE A 384 -21.83 -3.00 -3.35
C ILE A 384 -22.90 -3.85 -4.02
N ARG A 385 -23.82 -3.25 -4.78
CA ARG A 385 -24.80 -3.99 -5.57
C ARG A 385 -24.16 -4.44 -6.88
N ILE A 386 -24.23 -5.73 -7.19
CA ILE A 386 -23.80 -6.30 -8.48
C ILE A 386 -24.94 -7.08 -9.13
N ASN A 387 -24.87 -7.20 -10.45
CA ASN A 387 -25.77 -8.04 -11.24
C ASN A 387 -24.97 -9.23 -11.76
N THR A 388 -25.41 -10.47 -11.50
CA THR A 388 -24.72 -11.66 -11.97
C THR A 388 -25.69 -12.75 -12.39
N ARG A 389 -25.30 -13.53 -13.40
CA ARG A 389 -25.98 -14.77 -13.80
C ARG A 389 -25.35 -16.02 -13.18
N GLN A 390 -24.21 -15.85 -12.52
CA GLN A 390 -23.37 -16.91 -11.97
C GLN A 390 -23.50 -17.05 -10.45
N LEU A 391 -24.62 -16.59 -9.87
CA LEU A 391 -24.81 -16.56 -8.42
C LEU A 391 -24.43 -17.89 -7.74
N GLN A 392 -24.91 -19.02 -8.28
CA GLN A 392 -24.61 -20.35 -7.73
C GLN A 392 -23.11 -20.69 -7.71
N ASN A 393 -22.34 -20.21 -8.69
CA ASN A 393 -20.90 -20.45 -8.77
C ASN A 393 -20.09 -19.49 -7.89
N LEU A 394 -20.64 -18.30 -7.59
CA LEU A 394 -19.94 -17.24 -6.87
C LEU A 394 -20.26 -17.15 -5.38
N LEU A 395 -21.34 -17.79 -4.90
CA LEU A 395 -21.78 -17.73 -3.49
C LEU A 395 -20.69 -18.19 -2.50
N ASP A 396 -19.99 -19.28 -2.81
CA ASP A 396 -18.95 -19.87 -1.95
C ASP A 396 -17.53 -19.41 -2.32
N MET A 397 -17.41 -18.33 -3.10
CA MET A 397 -16.14 -17.85 -3.64
C MET A 397 -15.79 -16.45 -3.11
N ARG A 398 -14.48 -16.22 -2.93
CA ARG A 398 -13.92 -14.88 -2.88
C ARG A 398 -13.86 -14.34 -4.30
N ILE A 399 -14.36 -13.12 -4.50
CA ILE A 399 -14.44 -12.46 -5.80
C ILE A 399 -13.89 -11.05 -5.73
N VAL A 400 -13.51 -10.52 -6.89
CA VAL A 400 -13.12 -9.12 -7.08
C VAL A 400 -14.28 -8.38 -7.74
N VAL A 401 -14.64 -7.22 -7.19
CA VAL A 401 -15.69 -6.32 -7.71
C VAL A 401 -15.13 -4.92 -7.89
N ALA A 402 -15.46 -4.27 -9.00
CA ALA A 402 -15.15 -2.87 -9.26
C ALA A 402 -16.41 -2.01 -9.10
N VAL A 403 -16.25 -0.79 -8.58
CA VAL A 403 -17.35 0.17 -8.41
C VAL A 403 -17.52 1.00 -9.68
N ASP A 404 -18.77 1.09 -10.17
CA ASP A 404 -19.12 1.81 -11.38
C ASP A 404 -19.66 3.20 -11.08
N SER A 405 -20.64 3.27 -10.18
CA SER A 405 -21.36 4.49 -9.87
C SER A 405 -22.07 4.42 -8.52
N TRP A 406 -22.48 5.59 -8.01
CA TRP A 406 -23.33 5.65 -6.83
C TRP A 406 -24.43 6.69 -7.02
N ASP A 407 -25.62 6.22 -7.37
CA ASP A 407 -26.80 7.05 -7.56
C ASP A 407 -27.33 7.62 -6.23
N ARG A 408 -27.85 8.85 -6.25
CA ARG A 408 -28.35 9.56 -5.05
C ARG A 408 -29.61 8.94 -4.43
N GLN A 409 -30.37 8.15 -5.19
CA GLN A 409 -31.55 7.42 -4.73
C GLN A 409 -31.19 6.01 -4.24
N SER A 410 -29.99 5.50 -4.57
CA SER A 410 -29.56 4.15 -4.18
C SER A 410 -28.78 4.17 -2.87
N ARG A 411 -29.22 3.37 -1.88
CA ARG A 411 -28.49 3.20 -0.62
C ARG A 411 -27.06 2.69 -0.81
N TYR A 412 -26.86 1.80 -1.78
CA TYR A 412 -25.58 1.15 -2.09
C TYR A 412 -25.04 1.59 -3.45
N PRO A 413 -23.70 1.66 -3.62
CA PRO A 413 -23.08 1.83 -4.93
C PRO A 413 -23.39 0.64 -5.85
N SER A 414 -23.39 0.88 -7.15
CA SER A 414 -23.44 -0.14 -8.18
C SER A 414 -22.02 -0.50 -8.63
N GLY A 415 -21.79 -1.77 -8.89
CA GLY A 415 -20.53 -2.27 -9.43
C GLY A 415 -20.72 -3.51 -10.29
N HIS A 416 -19.62 -4.00 -10.84
CA HIS A 416 -19.59 -5.20 -11.67
C HIS A 416 -18.55 -6.20 -11.17
N TYR A 417 -18.76 -7.47 -11.50
CA TYR A 417 -17.85 -8.55 -11.19
C TYR A 417 -16.62 -8.48 -12.09
N VAL A 418 -15.42 -8.72 -11.54
CA VAL A 418 -14.16 -8.71 -12.30
C VAL A 418 -13.60 -10.11 -12.48
N ARG A 419 -13.43 -10.87 -11.40
CA ARG A 419 -12.90 -12.25 -11.47
C ARG A 419 -13.12 -13.01 -10.17
N PRO A 420 -13.06 -14.35 -10.20
CA PRO A 420 -12.97 -15.13 -8.98
C PRO A 420 -11.53 -15.08 -8.46
N ILE A 421 -11.38 -15.28 -7.16
CA ILE A 421 -10.09 -15.49 -6.50
C ILE A 421 -9.98 -16.98 -6.19
N GLY A 422 -10.94 -17.52 -5.45
CA GLY A 422 -10.96 -18.92 -5.05
C GLY A 422 -12.04 -19.21 -4.02
N LYS A 423 -12.04 -20.40 -3.41
CA LYS A 423 -13.06 -20.81 -2.44
C LYS A 423 -12.86 -20.12 -1.10
N ILE A 424 -13.96 -19.75 -0.46
CA ILE A 424 -13.91 -19.11 0.87
C ILE A 424 -13.31 -20.09 1.89
N GLY A 425 -12.36 -19.61 2.68
CA GLY A 425 -11.67 -20.40 3.70
C GLY A 425 -10.52 -21.28 3.19
N ASP A 426 -10.27 -21.31 1.88
CA ASP A 426 -9.03 -21.85 1.31
C ASP A 426 -7.86 -20.91 1.62
N ARG A 427 -6.70 -21.48 2.00
CA ARG A 427 -5.55 -20.70 2.48
C ARG A 427 -4.96 -19.84 1.38
N GLU A 428 -4.69 -20.42 0.21
CA GLU A 428 -4.12 -19.67 -0.92
C GLU A 428 -5.05 -18.55 -1.37
N THR A 429 -6.36 -18.82 -1.37
CA THR A 429 -7.40 -17.83 -1.68
C THR A 429 -7.36 -16.65 -0.70
N GLU A 430 -7.37 -16.89 0.61
CA GLU A 430 -7.35 -15.81 1.61
C GLU A 430 -6.00 -15.06 1.60
N THR A 431 -4.89 -15.75 1.31
CA THR A 431 -3.59 -15.09 1.10
C THR A 431 -3.61 -14.17 -0.12
N GLU A 432 -4.23 -14.59 -1.23
CA GLU A 432 -4.37 -13.74 -2.41
C GLU A 432 -5.23 -12.50 -2.09
N VAL A 433 -6.33 -12.66 -1.33
CA VAL A 433 -7.14 -11.54 -0.83
C VAL A 433 -6.29 -10.57 -0.01
N VAL A 434 -5.44 -11.07 0.89
CA VAL A 434 -4.52 -10.22 1.69
C VAL A 434 -3.59 -9.40 0.78
N LEU A 435 -3.07 -10.00 -0.29
CA LEU A 435 -2.17 -9.30 -1.21
C LEU A 435 -2.89 -8.22 -2.02
N ILE A 436 -4.08 -8.52 -2.56
CA ILE A 436 -4.85 -7.58 -3.39
C ILE A 436 -5.33 -6.38 -2.56
N GLU A 437 -5.89 -6.63 -1.37
CA GLU A 437 -6.40 -5.56 -0.48
C GLU A 437 -5.29 -4.59 -0.04
N ASN A 438 -4.04 -5.06 0.00
CA ASN A 438 -2.89 -4.25 0.35
C ASN A 438 -2.11 -3.76 -0.90
N ASP A 439 -2.67 -3.86 -2.10
CA ASP A 439 -2.02 -3.44 -3.36
C ASP A 439 -0.58 -3.99 -3.47
N VAL A 440 -0.40 -5.28 -3.18
CA VAL A 440 0.88 -5.99 -3.33
C VAL A 440 0.85 -6.72 -4.67
N ASP A 441 1.74 -6.30 -5.58
CA ASP A 441 1.88 -6.96 -6.87
C ASP A 441 2.62 -8.30 -6.70
N TYR A 442 1.88 -9.41 -6.83
CA TYR A 442 2.39 -10.77 -6.79
C TYR A 442 2.48 -11.42 -8.18
N SER A 443 2.27 -10.65 -9.24
CA SER A 443 2.37 -11.16 -10.61
C SER A 443 3.80 -11.63 -10.92
N PRO A 444 3.94 -12.65 -11.80
CA PRO A 444 5.26 -13.08 -12.24
C PRO A 444 5.96 -11.95 -13.01
N PHE A 445 7.29 -11.89 -12.90
CA PHE A 445 8.08 -10.93 -13.64
C PHE A 445 7.91 -11.12 -15.16
N SER A 446 7.73 -10.02 -15.89
CA SER A 446 7.53 -10.06 -17.34
C SER A 446 8.79 -10.52 -18.09
N SER A 447 8.64 -10.97 -19.33
CA SER A 447 9.77 -11.36 -20.17
C SER A 447 10.77 -10.21 -20.41
N GLN A 448 10.30 -8.96 -20.45
CA GLN A 448 11.15 -7.77 -20.57
C GLN A 448 12.01 -7.55 -19.32
N VAL A 449 11.45 -7.82 -18.13
CA VAL A 449 12.20 -7.77 -16.86
C VAL A 449 13.24 -8.88 -16.81
N LEU A 450 12.84 -10.11 -17.17
CA LEU A 450 13.75 -11.26 -17.18
C LEU A 450 14.87 -11.13 -18.22
N ALA A 451 14.62 -10.46 -19.35
CA ALA A 451 15.64 -10.17 -20.35
C ALA A 451 16.74 -9.19 -19.87
N CYS A 452 16.51 -8.49 -18.75
CA CYS A 452 17.53 -7.63 -18.13
C CYS A 452 18.50 -8.41 -17.23
N LEU A 453 18.23 -9.70 -16.97
CA LEU A 453 19.10 -10.54 -16.15
C LEU A 453 20.41 -10.86 -16.89
N PRO A 454 21.55 -10.96 -16.17
CA PRO A 454 22.77 -11.45 -16.79
C PRO A 454 22.61 -12.93 -17.20
N PRO A 455 23.43 -13.43 -18.14
CA PRO A 455 23.45 -14.84 -18.50
C PRO A 455 23.68 -15.74 -17.27
N LEU A 456 22.89 -16.81 -17.16
CA LEU A 456 22.99 -17.79 -16.08
C LEU A 456 23.69 -19.07 -16.59
N PRO A 457 24.56 -19.71 -15.77
CA PRO A 457 25.00 -19.28 -14.44
C PRO A 457 25.95 -18.08 -14.50
N TRP A 458 25.90 -17.24 -13.47
CA TRP A 458 26.75 -16.04 -13.36
C TRP A 458 27.87 -16.24 -12.34
N SER A 459 29.05 -15.72 -12.64
CA SER A 459 30.21 -15.68 -11.75
C SER A 459 30.98 -14.38 -11.93
N VAL A 460 31.79 -14.00 -10.92
CA VAL A 460 32.70 -12.86 -11.03
C VAL A 460 33.66 -13.10 -12.20
N SER A 461 33.73 -12.13 -13.11
CA SER A 461 34.54 -12.22 -14.33
C SER A 461 35.98 -11.69 -14.12
N PRO A 462 36.95 -12.07 -14.94
CA PRO A 462 38.28 -11.44 -14.95
C PRO A 462 38.22 -9.92 -15.16
N GLU A 463 37.23 -9.44 -15.92
CA GLU A 463 36.94 -8.02 -16.13
C GLU A 463 36.48 -7.35 -14.83
N ASP A 464 35.67 -8.01 -14.01
CA ASP A 464 35.28 -7.50 -12.69
C ASP A 464 36.48 -7.39 -11.75
N VAL A 465 37.37 -8.39 -11.76
CA VAL A 465 38.58 -8.43 -10.92
C VAL A 465 39.59 -7.36 -11.34
N SER A 466 39.71 -7.10 -12.63
CA SER A 466 40.61 -6.07 -13.17
C SER A 466 40.01 -4.66 -13.14
N ASN A 467 38.74 -4.50 -12.72
CA ASN A 467 38.08 -3.21 -12.65
C ASN A 467 38.68 -2.33 -11.54
N PRO A 468 39.29 -1.17 -11.86
CA PRO A 468 39.99 -0.33 -10.87
C PRO A 468 39.05 0.28 -9.82
N VAL A 469 37.74 0.31 -10.08
CA VAL A 469 36.72 0.77 -9.13
C VAL A 469 36.44 -0.26 -8.04
N ARG A 470 36.71 -1.55 -8.30
CA ARG A 470 36.43 -2.65 -7.38
C ARG A 470 37.70 -3.04 -6.63
N GLN A 471 37.66 -2.92 -5.32
CA GLN A 471 38.72 -3.43 -4.47
C GLN A 471 38.56 -4.93 -4.24
N ASP A 472 39.64 -5.69 -4.42
CA ASP A 472 39.68 -7.10 -4.06
C ASP A 472 39.84 -7.28 -2.54
N LEU A 473 38.79 -7.80 -1.91
CA LEU A 473 38.72 -8.06 -0.47
C LEU A 473 38.54 -9.56 -0.17
N ARG A 474 38.76 -10.44 -1.16
CA ARG A 474 38.59 -11.90 -1.00
C ARG A 474 39.55 -12.54 0.00
N HIS A 475 40.63 -11.84 0.33
CA HIS A 475 41.61 -12.27 1.33
C HIS A 475 41.15 -12.05 2.77
N LEU A 476 40.10 -11.24 2.99
CA LEU A 476 39.55 -10.97 4.31
C LEU A 476 38.63 -12.10 4.76
N LEU A 477 38.57 -12.31 6.08
CA LEU A 477 37.64 -13.26 6.69
C LEU A 477 36.25 -12.64 6.82
N VAL A 478 35.48 -12.70 5.74
CA VAL A 478 34.11 -12.20 5.68
C VAL A 478 33.13 -13.31 6.07
N PHE A 479 32.06 -13.00 6.82
CA PHE A 479 30.99 -13.94 7.15
C PHE A 479 29.62 -13.23 7.24
N SER A 480 28.52 -13.94 7.09
CA SER A 480 27.16 -13.40 7.30
C SER A 480 26.49 -13.99 8.54
N VAL A 481 25.55 -13.25 9.13
CA VAL A 481 24.75 -13.69 10.28
C VAL A 481 23.28 -13.36 10.05
N ASP A 482 22.47 -14.37 9.75
CA ASP A 482 21.13 -14.21 9.20
C ASP A 482 20.06 -15.02 9.97
N PRO A 483 18.76 -14.78 9.73
CA PRO A 483 17.72 -15.70 10.19
C PRO A 483 17.91 -17.12 9.61
N PRO A 484 17.54 -18.18 10.35
CA PRO A 484 17.55 -19.53 9.80
C PRO A 484 16.74 -19.64 8.50
N GLY A 485 17.33 -20.25 7.46
CA GLY A 485 16.70 -20.43 6.16
C GLY A 485 16.76 -19.21 5.23
N CYS A 486 17.47 -18.14 5.60
CA CYS A 486 17.69 -16.97 4.74
C CYS A 486 18.41 -17.38 3.44
N LYS A 487 17.90 -16.91 2.29
CA LYS A 487 18.50 -17.14 0.96
C LYS A 487 18.95 -15.84 0.29
N ASP A 488 18.36 -14.73 0.70
CA ASP A 488 18.57 -13.36 0.25
C ASP A 488 19.51 -12.62 1.22
N ILE A 489 20.76 -13.07 1.29
CA ILE A 489 21.78 -12.51 2.20
C ILE A 489 22.26 -11.17 1.63
N ASP A 490 21.77 -10.08 2.21
CA ASP A 490 22.12 -8.71 1.82
C ASP A 490 23.48 -8.26 2.38
N ASP A 491 23.81 -8.69 3.61
CA ASP A 491 24.94 -8.19 4.36
C ASP A 491 25.93 -9.27 4.80
N ALA A 492 27.20 -8.89 4.82
CA ALA A 492 28.29 -9.67 5.38
C ALA A 492 29.25 -8.74 6.13
N LEU A 493 30.00 -9.32 7.05
CA LEU A 493 30.78 -8.60 8.06
C LEU A 493 32.21 -9.15 8.10
N HIS A 494 33.17 -8.29 8.43
CA HIS A 494 34.48 -8.72 8.92
C HIS A 494 34.96 -7.80 10.03
N CYS A 495 35.88 -8.31 10.84
CA CYS A 495 36.60 -7.54 11.85
C CYS A 495 38.04 -8.03 11.89
N THR A 496 39.03 -7.15 11.89
CA THR A 496 40.44 -7.53 11.91
C THR A 496 41.21 -6.61 12.85
N SER A 497 41.92 -7.18 13.82
CA SER A 497 42.78 -6.40 14.71
C SER A 497 43.99 -5.83 13.95
N LEU A 498 44.23 -4.55 14.10
CA LEU A 498 45.33 -3.83 13.45
C LEU A 498 46.56 -3.76 14.38
N PRO A 499 47.78 -3.61 13.83
CA PRO A 499 49.02 -3.55 14.63
C PRO A 499 49.09 -2.37 15.62
N ASN A 500 48.32 -1.30 15.36
CA ASN A 500 48.23 -0.12 16.22
C ASN A 500 47.26 -0.31 17.43
N GLY A 501 46.61 -1.46 17.54
CA GLY A 501 45.62 -1.76 18.58
C GLY A 501 44.18 -1.38 18.23
N ASN A 502 43.94 -0.80 17.05
CA ASN A 502 42.60 -0.55 16.51
C ASN A 502 42.04 -1.80 15.81
N PHE A 503 40.81 -1.70 15.33
CA PHE A 503 40.14 -2.71 14.52
C PHE A 503 39.81 -2.12 13.14
N GLU A 504 40.09 -2.85 12.07
CA GLU A 504 39.43 -2.65 10.78
C GLU A 504 38.14 -3.45 10.77
N LEU A 505 37.01 -2.78 10.55
CA LEU A 505 35.69 -3.40 10.53
C LEU A 505 34.98 -3.07 9.24
N GLY A 506 34.46 -4.08 8.55
CA GLY A 506 33.72 -3.88 7.30
C GLY A 506 32.30 -4.41 7.37
N VAL A 507 31.39 -3.62 6.82
CA VAL A 507 30.05 -4.04 6.41
C VAL A 507 30.04 -4.09 4.89
N HIS A 508 29.80 -5.28 4.34
CA HIS A 508 29.77 -5.56 2.92
C HIS A 508 28.33 -5.82 2.50
N ILE A 509 27.77 -4.95 1.65
CA ILE A 509 26.38 -5.07 1.21
C ILE A 509 26.32 -5.54 -0.24
N ALA A 510 25.39 -6.42 -0.57
CA ALA A 510 25.15 -6.92 -1.93
C ALA A 510 25.12 -5.78 -2.99
N ASP A 511 25.91 -5.90 -4.06
CA ASP A 511 25.99 -4.87 -5.11
C ASP A 511 24.89 -5.03 -6.16
N VAL A 512 23.64 -4.80 -5.75
CA VAL A 512 22.47 -4.88 -6.65
C VAL A 512 22.55 -3.86 -7.78
N THR A 513 23.15 -2.69 -7.55
CA THR A 513 23.27 -1.62 -8.56
C THR A 513 24.18 -1.99 -9.73
N ASN A 514 24.98 -3.05 -9.62
CA ASN A 514 25.72 -3.60 -10.75
C ASN A 514 24.79 -4.28 -11.78
N PHE A 515 23.65 -4.81 -11.33
CA PHE A 515 22.73 -5.59 -12.17
C PHE A 515 21.43 -4.83 -12.49
N VAL A 516 21.02 -3.90 -11.61
CA VAL A 516 19.79 -3.12 -11.77
C VAL A 516 20.12 -1.68 -12.19
N HIS A 517 20.14 -1.45 -13.50
CA HIS A 517 20.49 -0.15 -14.08
C HIS A 517 19.28 0.81 -14.19
N PRO A 518 19.47 2.12 -13.94
CA PRO A 518 18.38 3.10 -14.00
C PRO A 518 17.62 3.11 -15.34
N GLY A 519 16.29 3.14 -15.28
CA GLY A 519 15.42 3.26 -16.47
C GLY A 519 15.30 2.00 -17.32
N THR A 520 15.77 0.86 -16.82
CA THR A 520 15.51 -0.45 -17.43
C THR A 520 14.16 -1.01 -16.95
N PRO A 521 13.52 -1.94 -17.68
CA PRO A 521 12.29 -2.58 -17.22
C PRO A 521 12.40 -3.22 -15.82
N LEU A 522 13.58 -3.77 -15.48
CA LEU A 522 13.86 -4.32 -14.17
C LEU A 522 13.88 -3.25 -13.06
N ASP A 523 14.43 -2.07 -13.35
CA ASP A 523 14.43 -0.93 -12.42
C ASP A 523 13.02 -0.36 -12.21
N ASP A 524 12.25 -0.23 -13.29
CA ASP A 524 10.87 0.25 -13.22
C ASP A 524 9.99 -0.70 -12.39
N GLU A 525 10.15 -2.02 -12.58
CA GLU A 525 9.45 -3.04 -11.79
C GLU A 525 9.87 -3.02 -10.31
N ALA A 526 11.18 -2.89 -10.04
CA ALA A 526 11.70 -2.77 -8.67
C ALA A 526 11.19 -1.50 -7.98
N SER A 527 11.14 -0.37 -8.69
CA SER A 527 10.57 0.89 -8.20
C SER A 527 9.07 0.75 -7.93
N LYS A 528 8.34 0.07 -8.82
CA LYS A 528 6.89 -0.17 -8.68
C LYS A 528 6.59 -1.01 -7.45
N ARG A 529 7.32 -2.11 -7.22
CA ARG A 529 7.17 -2.98 -6.04
C ARG A 529 7.66 -2.31 -4.75
N GLY A 530 8.76 -1.56 -4.82
CA GLY A 530 9.32 -0.74 -3.73
C GLY A 530 9.99 -1.52 -2.59
N THR A 531 9.41 -2.65 -2.16
CA THR A 531 9.94 -3.54 -1.12
C THR A 531 9.48 -4.98 -1.34
N SER A 532 10.27 -5.96 -0.91
CA SER A 532 9.78 -7.35 -0.79
C SER A 532 8.78 -7.43 0.37
N VAL A 533 7.76 -8.28 0.22
CA VAL A 533 6.69 -8.47 1.22
C VAL A 533 6.82 -9.87 1.83
N TYR A 534 6.92 -9.92 3.16
CA TYR A 534 7.05 -11.18 3.90
C TYR A 534 5.70 -11.54 4.51
N LEU A 535 5.15 -12.66 4.07
CA LEU A 535 3.98 -13.31 4.67
C LEU A 535 4.44 -14.47 5.55
N VAL A 536 3.52 -15.09 6.30
CA VAL A 536 3.85 -16.23 7.16
C VAL A 536 4.40 -17.40 6.35
N GLU A 537 3.75 -17.76 5.25
CA GLU A 537 4.08 -18.93 4.43
C GLU A 537 5.01 -18.64 3.24
N ARG A 538 5.04 -17.39 2.75
CA ARG A 538 5.76 -17.03 1.51
C ARG A 538 6.32 -15.61 1.51
N ARG A 539 7.29 -15.39 0.62
CA ARG A 539 7.90 -14.10 0.34
C ARG A 539 7.55 -13.67 -1.09
N ILE A 540 7.10 -12.43 -1.25
CA ILE A 540 6.92 -11.80 -2.56
C ILE A 540 8.13 -10.93 -2.82
N ASP A 541 8.93 -11.30 -3.83
CA ASP A 541 10.20 -10.66 -4.13
C ASP A 541 10.04 -9.33 -4.87
N MET A 542 10.85 -8.34 -4.49
CA MET A 542 11.03 -7.10 -5.26
C MET A 542 11.80 -7.34 -6.57
N LEU A 543 12.78 -8.24 -6.56
CA LEU A 543 13.64 -8.57 -7.70
C LEU A 543 13.47 -10.06 -8.10
N PRO A 544 13.77 -10.44 -9.34
CA PRO A 544 13.70 -11.85 -9.76
C PRO A 544 14.60 -12.77 -8.94
N LYS A 545 14.13 -14.00 -8.69
CA LYS A 545 14.84 -15.03 -7.91
C LYS A 545 16.31 -15.25 -8.27
N PRO A 546 16.73 -15.25 -9.55
CA PRO A 546 18.14 -15.36 -9.90
C PRO A 546 19.02 -14.25 -9.28
N LEU A 547 18.49 -13.03 -9.12
CA LEU A 547 19.20 -11.96 -8.44
C LEU A 547 19.17 -12.14 -6.92
N THR A 548 18.00 -12.48 -6.36
CA THR A 548 17.81 -12.50 -4.90
C THR A 548 18.41 -13.71 -4.20
N GLU A 549 18.37 -14.90 -4.81
CA GLU A 549 18.79 -16.17 -4.17
C GLU A 549 20.18 -16.66 -4.62
N ASP A 550 20.78 -16.03 -5.63
CA ASP A 550 22.05 -16.46 -6.21
C ASP A 550 23.03 -15.31 -6.47
N ILE A 551 22.75 -14.45 -7.46
CA ILE A 551 23.74 -13.50 -8.01
C ILE A 551 24.14 -12.43 -7.00
N CYS A 552 23.17 -11.79 -6.33
CA CYS A 552 23.44 -10.72 -5.37
C CYS A 552 23.65 -11.26 -3.95
N SER A 553 23.06 -12.40 -3.62
CA SER A 553 23.14 -13.02 -2.30
C SER A 553 24.59 -13.35 -1.92
N LEU A 554 25.05 -12.88 -0.76
CA LEU A 554 26.42 -13.01 -0.26
C LEU A 554 26.68 -14.39 0.37
N ARG A 555 26.39 -15.46 -0.38
CA ARG A 555 26.50 -16.85 0.07
C ARG A 555 27.94 -17.24 0.42
N ALA A 556 28.06 -18.21 1.32
CA ALA A 556 29.34 -18.79 1.70
C ALA A 556 30.06 -19.47 0.51
N ASP A 557 31.38 -19.39 0.53
CA ASP A 557 32.33 -20.01 -0.39
C ASP A 557 32.24 -19.60 -1.87
N VAL A 558 31.47 -18.56 -2.20
CA VAL A 558 31.35 -18.04 -3.56
C VAL A 558 31.74 -16.57 -3.65
N GLU A 559 32.42 -16.20 -4.73
CA GLU A 559 32.79 -14.81 -4.99
C GLU A 559 31.57 -13.97 -5.39
N ARG A 560 31.43 -12.80 -4.79
CA ARG A 560 30.30 -11.89 -4.99
C ARG A 560 30.73 -10.44 -5.04
N LEU A 561 29.99 -9.64 -5.80
CA LEU A 561 30.16 -8.20 -5.85
C LEU A 561 29.45 -7.55 -4.65
N ALA A 562 30.14 -6.64 -3.99
CA ALA A 562 29.62 -5.92 -2.84
C ALA A 562 29.91 -4.41 -2.92
N PHE A 563 29.16 -3.64 -2.14
CA PHE A 563 29.45 -2.26 -1.78
C PHE A 563 29.83 -2.25 -0.30
N SER A 564 31.11 -1.99 -0.03
CA SER A 564 31.69 -2.05 1.30
C SER A 564 31.77 -0.69 1.97
N VAL A 565 31.38 -0.66 3.25
CA VAL A 565 31.68 0.41 4.20
C VAL A 565 32.70 -0.15 5.18
N ILE A 566 33.89 0.43 5.21
CA ILE A 566 35.01 -0.04 6.03
C ILE A 566 35.42 1.08 6.97
N TRP A 567 35.54 0.75 8.25
CA TRP A 567 35.96 1.67 9.29
C TRP A 567 37.26 1.23 9.93
N GLU A 568 38.05 2.20 10.36
CA GLU A 568 38.99 1.99 11.45
C GLU A 568 38.32 2.43 12.76
N MET A 569 38.23 1.53 13.73
CA MET A 569 37.63 1.78 15.03
C MET A 569 38.63 1.52 16.16
N ASN A 570 38.65 2.38 17.19
CA ASN A 570 39.42 2.11 18.40
C ASN A 570 38.70 1.07 19.30
N PRO A 571 39.37 0.52 20.34
CA PRO A 571 38.74 -0.38 21.32
C PRO A 571 37.52 0.20 22.04
N GLU A 572 37.37 1.52 22.08
CA GLU A 572 36.22 2.25 22.60
C GLU A 572 35.06 2.37 21.59
N ALA A 573 35.15 1.69 20.45
CA ALA A 573 34.16 1.69 19.36
C ALA A 573 33.84 3.10 18.82
N GLU A 574 34.85 3.97 18.75
CA GLU A 574 34.81 5.25 18.04
C GLU A 574 35.35 5.08 16.63
N ILE A 575 34.65 5.66 15.66
CA ILE A 575 35.06 5.61 14.25
C ILE A 575 36.14 6.67 14.02
N ILE A 576 37.35 6.22 13.71
CA ILE A 576 38.50 7.08 13.41
C ILE A 576 38.45 7.52 11.94
N SER A 577 38.16 6.60 11.04
CA SER A 577 38.03 6.86 9.61
C SER A 577 36.99 5.96 8.96
N THR A 578 36.40 6.44 7.87
CA THR A 578 35.40 5.71 7.08
C THR A 578 35.83 5.69 5.62
N ARG A 579 35.74 4.53 5.00
CA ARG A 579 36.09 4.28 3.60
C ARG A 579 34.94 3.56 2.91
N PHE A 580 34.53 4.06 1.75
CA PHE A 580 33.49 3.45 0.92
C PHE A 580 34.11 2.95 -0.37
N THR A 581 33.79 1.72 -0.79
CA THR A 581 34.30 1.17 -2.04
C THR A 581 33.36 0.11 -2.62
N LYS A 582 33.29 0.02 -3.94
CA LYS A 582 32.85 -1.23 -4.57
C LYS A 582 33.93 -2.28 -4.35
N SER A 583 33.53 -3.53 -4.18
CA SER A 583 34.45 -4.60 -3.82
C SER A 583 34.04 -5.96 -4.37
N ILE A 584 34.98 -6.88 -4.31
CA ILE A 584 34.76 -8.31 -4.52
C ILE A 584 35.09 -9.01 -3.21
N ILE A 585 34.15 -9.79 -2.70
CA ILE A 585 34.30 -10.56 -1.45
C ILE A 585 34.05 -12.04 -1.70
N LYS A 586 34.53 -12.87 -0.77
CA LYS A 586 34.18 -14.28 -0.68
C LYS A 586 33.83 -14.57 0.77
N SER A 587 32.54 -14.76 1.05
CA SER A 587 32.10 -15.08 2.41
C SER A 587 32.64 -16.45 2.81
N SER A 588 33.30 -16.56 3.94
CA SER A 588 33.88 -17.80 4.48
C SER A 588 32.87 -18.61 5.30
N ALA A 589 31.77 -17.99 5.73
CA ALA A 589 30.70 -18.66 6.47
C ALA A 589 29.38 -17.89 6.35
N ALA A 590 28.28 -18.63 6.30
CA ALA A 590 26.92 -18.10 6.47
C ALA A 590 26.34 -18.73 7.73
N LEU A 591 26.18 -17.92 8.79
CA LEU A 591 25.75 -18.38 10.11
C LEU A 591 24.31 -17.95 10.36
N SER A 592 23.54 -18.79 11.04
CA SER A 592 22.29 -18.32 11.66
C SER A 592 22.58 -17.55 12.95
N TYR A 593 21.65 -16.69 13.38
CA TYR A 593 21.72 -16.03 14.70
C TYR A 593 21.90 -17.03 15.86
N VAL A 594 21.34 -18.23 15.74
CA VAL A 594 21.45 -19.28 16.76
C VAL A 594 22.87 -19.82 16.82
N GLU A 595 23.47 -20.10 15.66
CA GLU A 595 24.84 -20.60 15.55
C GLU A 595 25.87 -19.55 15.95
N ALA A 596 25.70 -18.31 15.51
CA ALA A 596 26.57 -17.20 15.90
C ALA A 596 26.55 -16.98 17.43
N GLN A 597 25.36 -17.02 18.04
CA GLN A 597 25.22 -16.94 19.50
C GLN A 597 25.95 -18.11 20.20
N ALA A 598 25.70 -19.34 19.76
CA ALA A 598 26.34 -20.51 20.34
C ALA A 598 27.88 -20.46 20.24
N ARG A 599 28.42 -19.95 19.13
CA ARG A 599 29.86 -19.73 18.95
C ARG A 599 30.43 -18.67 19.90
N MET A 600 29.73 -17.54 20.04
CA MET A 600 30.16 -16.48 20.95
C MET A 600 30.21 -16.97 22.39
N ASP A 601 29.23 -17.78 22.80
CA ASP A 601 29.06 -18.26 24.18
C ASP A 601 30.02 -19.42 24.55
N ASP A 602 30.46 -20.23 23.59
CA ASP A 602 31.38 -21.35 23.85
C ASP A 602 32.85 -20.91 23.94
N SER A 603 33.34 -20.68 25.16
CA SER A 603 34.72 -20.24 25.44
C SER A 603 35.82 -21.16 24.90
N ARG A 604 35.51 -22.39 24.48
CA ARG A 604 36.49 -23.34 23.92
C ARG A 604 36.78 -23.07 22.45
N LEU A 605 35.85 -22.44 21.73
CA LEU A 605 36.04 -22.08 20.32
C LEU A 605 36.93 -20.83 20.21
N THR A 606 38.01 -20.96 19.45
CA THR A 606 39.05 -19.94 19.25
C THR A 606 39.42 -19.78 17.78
N ASP A 607 38.62 -20.33 16.87
CA ASP A 607 38.82 -20.12 15.44
C ASP A 607 38.67 -18.62 15.08
N PRO A 608 39.27 -18.18 13.96
CA PRO A 608 39.26 -16.77 13.56
C PRO A 608 37.85 -16.15 13.49
N VAL A 609 36.86 -16.86 12.94
CA VAL A 609 35.47 -16.36 12.84
C VAL A 609 34.89 -16.11 14.22
N THR A 610 35.11 -17.05 15.15
CA THR A 610 34.63 -16.90 16.54
C THR A 610 35.32 -15.75 17.27
N THR A 611 36.61 -15.53 17.03
CA THR A 611 37.37 -14.41 17.60
C THR A 611 36.82 -13.07 17.11
N ASP A 612 36.57 -12.96 15.80
CA ASP A 612 36.03 -11.75 15.18
C ASP A 612 34.61 -11.47 15.65
N LEU A 613 33.74 -12.50 15.75
CA LEU A 613 32.40 -12.37 16.33
C LEU A 613 32.44 -11.80 17.76
N ARG A 614 33.38 -12.24 18.60
CA ARG A 614 33.51 -11.74 19.97
C ARG A 614 34.02 -10.31 20.03
N ASN A 615 34.98 -9.95 19.18
CA ASN A 615 35.46 -8.57 19.05
C ASN A 615 34.33 -7.65 18.62
N MET A 616 33.60 -8.03 17.57
CA MET A 616 32.42 -7.32 17.07
C MET A 616 31.34 -7.16 18.14
N ASN A 617 31.01 -8.21 18.89
CA ASN A 617 30.04 -8.14 19.98
C ASN A 617 30.48 -7.18 21.10
N THR A 618 31.78 -7.15 21.40
CA THR A 618 32.35 -6.24 22.42
C THR A 618 32.17 -4.78 21.99
N LEU A 619 32.54 -4.45 20.75
CA LEU A 619 32.36 -3.10 20.19
C LEU A 619 30.87 -2.73 20.09
N ALA A 620 30.01 -3.65 19.64
CA ALA A 620 28.58 -3.42 19.52
C ALA A 620 27.92 -3.09 20.86
N LYS A 621 28.34 -3.74 21.96
CA LYS A 621 27.84 -3.39 23.31
C LYS A 621 28.18 -1.95 23.71
N ILE A 622 29.38 -1.48 23.38
CA ILE A 622 29.81 -0.10 23.64
C ILE A 622 28.98 0.88 22.80
N MET A 623 28.81 0.60 21.51
CA MET A 623 28.00 1.40 20.58
C MET A 623 26.55 1.50 21.02
N ARG A 624 25.94 0.36 21.39
CA ARG A 624 24.57 0.28 21.90
C ARG A 624 24.39 1.09 23.16
N LYS A 625 25.30 0.96 24.12
CA LYS A 625 25.28 1.76 25.35
C LYS A 625 25.31 3.26 25.04
N ARG A 626 26.23 3.70 24.18
CA ARG A 626 26.32 5.11 23.74
C ARG A 626 25.06 5.58 23.01
N ARG A 627 24.40 4.71 22.25
CA ARG A 627 23.12 5.00 21.57
C ARG A 627 21.96 5.15 22.57
N ILE A 628 21.86 4.29 23.57
CA ILE A 628 20.88 4.39 24.67
C ILE A 628 21.14 5.64 25.52
N ASP A 629 22.40 5.96 25.83
CA ASP A 629 22.77 7.16 26.58
C ASP A 629 22.40 8.45 25.85
N ARG A 630 22.44 8.43 24.50
CA ARG A 630 21.94 9.52 23.63
C ARG A 630 20.40 9.61 23.57
N GLY A 631 19.68 8.62 24.09
CA GLY A 631 18.22 8.62 24.15
C GLY A 631 17.52 7.77 23.08
N ALA A 632 18.19 6.75 22.54
CA ALA A 632 17.51 5.78 21.69
C ALA A 632 16.50 4.97 22.50
N LEU A 633 15.34 4.72 21.90
CA LEU A 633 14.25 4.00 22.56
C LEU A 633 14.38 2.50 22.30
N THR A 634 14.52 1.73 23.38
CA THR A 634 14.36 0.26 23.33
C THR A 634 12.88 -0.06 23.38
N LEU A 635 12.23 -0.04 22.23
CA LEU A 635 10.80 -0.34 22.10
C LEU A 635 10.58 -1.84 21.90
N ALA A 636 9.45 -2.34 22.41
CA ALA A 636 9.05 -3.73 22.23
C ALA A 636 7.91 -3.81 21.21
N SER A 637 7.95 -4.85 20.38
CA SER A 637 6.88 -5.23 19.46
C SER A 637 6.27 -6.56 19.92
N ALA A 638 5.00 -6.78 19.61
CA ALA A 638 4.31 -8.05 19.84
C ALA A 638 4.52 -9.03 18.67
N GLU A 639 5.70 -9.04 18.04
CA GLU A 639 5.95 -9.85 16.86
C GLU A 639 5.91 -11.35 17.17
N VAL A 640 5.12 -12.04 16.36
CA VAL A 640 4.81 -13.46 16.50
C VAL A 640 5.43 -14.22 15.34
N LYS A 641 5.98 -15.40 15.62
CA LYS A 641 6.52 -16.32 14.63
C LYS A 641 5.75 -17.64 14.69
N PHE A 642 5.36 -18.13 13.52
CA PHE A 642 4.74 -19.43 13.36
C PHE A 642 5.81 -20.50 13.08
N GLN A 643 5.63 -21.68 13.65
CA GLN A 643 6.25 -22.90 13.15
C GLN A 643 5.26 -23.55 12.19
N ILE A 644 5.67 -23.78 10.96
CA ILE A 644 4.80 -24.27 9.88
C ILE A 644 5.17 -25.72 9.58
N ASP A 645 4.15 -26.55 9.40
CA ASP A 645 4.33 -27.93 8.93
C ASP A 645 4.87 -27.97 7.50
N THR A 646 5.87 -28.80 7.22
CA THR A 646 6.51 -28.86 5.91
C THR A 646 5.66 -29.52 4.82
N GLU A 647 4.66 -30.33 5.19
CA GLU A 647 3.80 -31.06 4.25
C GLU A 647 2.45 -30.37 4.07
N THR A 648 1.78 -30.02 5.17
CA THR A 648 0.45 -29.38 5.13
C THR A 648 0.52 -27.86 5.00
N HIS A 649 1.67 -27.26 5.33
CA HIS A 649 1.86 -25.81 5.46
C HIS A 649 0.94 -25.15 6.50
N ASP A 650 0.35 -25.92 7.41
CA ASP A 650 -0.45 -25.37 8.51
C ASP A 650 0.45 -24.97 9.69
N PRO A 651 0.05 -23.93 10.47
CA PRO A 651 0.79 -23.54 11.65
C PRO A 651 0.70 -24.61 12.75
N LEU A 652 1.83 -25.20 13.12
CA LEU A 652 1.97 -26.18 14.20
C LEU A 652 2.00 -25.53 15.57
N ASP A 653 2.74 -24.42 15.69
CA ASP A 653 2.96 -23.67 16.93
C ASP A 653 3.08 -22.17 16.64
N ILE A 654 2.78 -21.36 17.65
CA ILE A 654 2.82 -19.90 17.58
C ILE A 654 3.57 -19.36 18.82
N GLY A 655 4.64 -18.59 18.59
CA GLY A 655 5.50 -18.11 19.67
C GLY A 655 6.09 -16.74 19.40
N MET A 656 6.56 -16.07 20.46
CA MET A 656 7.24 -14.79 20.31
C MET A 656 8.64 -14.96 19.73
N TYR A 657 9.03 -14.05 18.84
CA TYR A 657 10.40 -13.98 18.35
C TYR A 657 11.35 -13.56 19.48
N GLN A 658 12.37 -14.39 19.76
CA GLN A 658 13.39 -14.09 20.76
C GLN A 658 14.58 -13.38 20.11
N ILE A 659 14.79 -12.12 20.50
CA ILE A 659 15.97 -11.35 20.11
C ILE A 659 17.16 -11.80 20.97
N ARG A 660 18.29 -12.11 20.34
CA ARG A 660 19.54 -12.54 20.98
C ARG A 660 20.61 -11.45 20.88
N GLU A 661 21.71 -11.59 21.62
CA GLU A 661 22.85 -10.65 21.52
C GLU A 661 23.43 -10.62 20.10
N ALA A 662 23.47 -11.76 19.40
CA ALA A 662 23.88 -11.82 17.98
C ALA A 662 23.03 -10.90 17.08
N ASN A 663 21.70 -10.82 17.29
CA ASN A 663 20.83 -9.91 16.53
C ASN A 663 21.23 -8.46 16.78
N GLN A 664 21.42 -8.11 18.04
CA GLN A 664 21.73 -6.75 18.44
C GLN A 664 23.16 -6.35 18.06
N MET A 665 24.09 -7.31 17.91
CA MET A 665 25.42 -7.06 17.38
C MET A 665 25.34 -6.62 15.91
N VAL A 666 24.66 -7.38 15.07
CA VAL A 666 24.46 -7.05 13.65
C VAL A 666 23.72 -5.71 13.52
N GLU A 667 22.69 -5.47 14.35
CA GLU A 667 21.93 -4.22 14.36
C GLU A 667 22.83 -2.97 14.48
N GLU A 668 23.78 -2.95 15.42
CA GLU A 668 24.63 -1.78 15.64
C GLU A 668 25.52 -1.46 14.43
N PHE A 669 26.06 -2.47 13.76
CA PHE A 669 26.90 -2.26 12.57
C PHE A 669 26.08 -1.86 11.35
N MET A 670 24.86 -2.39 11.20
CA MET A 670 23.94 -1.93 10.15
C MET A 670 23.52 -0.47 10.38
N LEU A 671 23.22 -0.08 11.63
CA LEU A 671 22.91 1.30 11.98
C LEU A 671 24.10 2.23 11.68
N ALA A 672 25.32 1.83 12.05
CA ALA A 672 26.53 2.60 11.75
C ALA A 672 26.78 2.76 10.24
N ALA A 673 26.57 1.69 9.44
CA ALA A 673 26.64 1.74 7.98
C ALA A 673 25.64 2.75 7.41
N ASN A 674 24.38 2.64 7.83
CA ASN A 674 23.30 3.53 7.40
C ASN A 674 23.58 5.00 7.74
N VAL A 675 24.07 5.30 8.95
CA VAL A 675 24.43 6.67 9.36
C VAL A 675 25.62 7.19 8.54
N SER A 676 26.70 6.41 8.42
CA SER A 676 27.90 6.81 7.67
C SER A 676 27.57 7.11 6.20
N VAL A 677 26.74 6.28 5.57
CA VAL A 677 26.29 6.49 4.19
C VAL A 677 25.39 7.73 4.09
N ALA A 678 24.48 7.94 5.04
CA ALA A 678 23.62 9.12 5.06
C ALA A 678 24.43 10.43 5.12
N GLU A 679 25.46 10.46 5.97
CA GLU A 679 26.38 11.60 6.07
C GLU A 679 27.13 11.85 4.75
N GLN A 680 27.66 10.79 4.14
CA GLN A 680 28.41 10.90 2.89
C GLN A 680 27.54 11.38 1.71
N ILE A 681 26.34 10.83 1.53
CA ILE A 681 25.46 11.26 0.43
C ILE A 681 24.95 12.68 0.66
N LEU A 682 24.59 13.05 1.89
CA LEU A 682 24.08 14.38 2.19
C LEU A 682 25.17 15.46 2.00
N LYS A 683 26.41 15.15 2.40
CA LYS A 683 27.56 16.03 2.19
C LYS A 683 27.78 16.37 0.71
N GLN A 684 27.66 15.37 -0.17
CA GLN A 684 27.87 15.56 -1.60
C GLN A 684 26.62 16.12 -2.32
N PHE A 685 25.43 15.72 -1.88
CA PHE A 685 24.15 15.97 -2.54
C PHE A 685 23.10 16.51 -1.55
N PRO A 686 23.25 17.77 -1.07
CA PRO A 686 22.44 18.32 0.02
C PRO A 686 20.96 18.49 -0.32
N SER A 687 20.61 18.62 -1.61
CA SER A 687 19.23 18.87 -2.06
C SER A 687 18.50 17.65 -2.63
N CYS A 688 19.18 16.53 -2.82
CA CYS A 688 18.61 15.35 -3.50
C CYS A 688 19.00 14.01 -2.85
N SER A 689 19.42 14.02 -1.59
CA SER A 689 19.70 12.79 -0.84
C SER A 689 18.40 12.15 -0.35
N LEU A 690 18.25 10.84 -0.58
CA LEU A 690 17.15 10.05 -0.01
C LEU A 690 17.52 9.66 1.42
N LEU A 691 16.72 10.11 2.38
CA LEU A 691 16.91 9.92 3.80
C LEU A 691 15.67 9.29 4.43
N ARG A 692 15.80 8.81 5.67
CA ARG A 692 14.69 8.25 6.44
C ARG A 692 14.65 8.88 7.84
N ARG A 693 13.51 9.46 8.19
CA ARG A 693 13.29 10.09 9.51
C ARG A 693 12.22 9.37 10.31
N HIS A 694 12.23 9.63 11.61
CA HIS A 694 11.17 9.24 12.53
C HIS A 694 10.75 10.48 13.31
N PRO A 695 9.66 11.15 12.90
CA PRO A 695 9.20 12.39 13.52
C PRO A 695 8.92 12.23 15.02
N THR A 696 9.15 13.29 15.79
CA THR A 696 8.81 13.31 17.22
C THR A 696 7.29 13.14 17.40
N PRO A 697 6.83 12.19 18.24
CA PRO A 697 5.41 12.06 18.56
C PRO A 697 4.91 13.30 19.30
N THR A 698 3.67 13.70 18.99
CA THR A 698 3.00 14.80 19.67
C THR A 698 2.54 14.38 21.07
N ARG A 699 2.28 15.33 21.95
CA ARG A 699 1.81 15.03 23.31
C ARG A 699 0.47 14.31 23.27
N GLU A 700 -0.40 14.70 22.35
CA GLU A 700 -1.73 14.13 22.13
C GLU A 700 -1.65 12.66 21.72
N MET A 701 -0.65 12.27 20.92
CA MET A 701 -0.41 10.86 20.57
C MET A 701 0.03 10.02 21.78
N LEU A 702 0.76 10.62 22.72
CA LEU A 702 1.26 9.97 23.94
C LEU A 702 0.25 10.00 25.08
N GLU A 703 -0.78 10.85 25.01
CA GLU A 703 -1.80 11.02 26.06
C GLU A 703 -2.46 9.70 26.52
N PRO A 704 -2.83 8.75 25.62
CA PRO A 704 -3.38 7.47 26.06
C PRO A 704 -2.41 6.66 26.94
N LEU A 705 -1.12 6.69 26.62
CA LEU A 705 -0.07 6.05 27.41
C LEU A 705 0.11 6.75 28.76
N LEU A 706 0.13 8.08 28.77
CA LEU A 706 0.27 8.88 29.99
C LEU A 706 -0.89 8.65 30.96
N ARG A 707 -2.13 8.61 30.47
CA ARG A 707 -3.31 8.29 31.29
C ARG A 707 -3.22 6.88 31.87
N THR A 708 -2.82 5.90 31.05
CA THR A 708 -2.63 4.51 31.51
C THR A 708 -1.55 4.43 32.59
N ALA A 709 -0.42 5.12 32.41
CA ALA A 709 0.66 5.17 33.38
C ALA A 709 0.23 5.85 34.68
N ALA A 710 -0.48 6.98 34.62
CA ALA A 710 -0.97 7.69 35.79
C ALA A 710 -1.96 6.84 36.61
N ALA A 711 -2.87 6.12 35.95
CA ALA A 711 -3.87 5.26 36.59
C ALA A 711 -3.26 4.13 37.44
N ILE A 712 -2.06 3.67 37.09
CA ILE A 712 -1.30 2.63 37.82
C ILE A 712 -0.19 3.22 38.70
N GLY A 713 -0.15 4.55 38.88
CA GLY A 713 0.83 5.23 39.72
C GLY A 713 2.23 5.38 39.12
N LEU A 714 2.38 5.22 37.80
CA LEU A 714 3.62 5.47 37.07
C LEU A 714 3.67 6.88 36.47
N THR A 715 4.84 7.51 36.55
CA THR A 715 5.09 8.80 35.90
C THR A 715 6.07 8.60 34.74
N LEU A 716 5.61 8.86 33.52
CA LEU A 716 6.43 8.84 32.31
C LEU A 716 6.80 10.27 31.90
N ASP A 717 8.07 10.50 31.58
CA ASP A 717 8.55 11.80 31.13
C ASP A 717 8.66 11.79 29.59
N VAL A 718 7.87 12.62 28.93
CA VAL A 718 7.79 12.71 27.47
C VAL A 718 8.48 13.95 26.91
N SER A 719 9.28 14.65 27.71
CA SER A 719 9.99 15.87 27.30
C SER A 719 11.03 15.64 26.20
N SER A 720 11.60 14.43 26.12
CA SER A 720 12.56 14.01 25.11
C SER A 720 12.57 12.49 24.96
N SER A 721 13.18 11.97 23.89
CA SER A 721 13.35 10.52 23.72
C SER A 721 14.18 9.90 24.85
N LYS A 722 15.19 10.61 25.36
CA LYS A 722 16.01 10.16 26.50
C LYS A 722 15.21 10.10 27.80
N ALA A 723 14.45 11.15 28.11
CA ALA A 723 13.62 11.17 29.31
C ALA A 723 12.54 10.07 29.27
N LEU A 724 11.99 9.82 28.07
CA LEU A 724 11.04 8.72 27.86
C LEU A 724 11.72 7.36 28.02
N ALA A 725 12.90 7.15 27.43
CA ALA A 725 13.68 5.93 27.61
C ALA A 725 13.94 5.66 29.11
N ASP A 726 14.45 6.65 29.83
CA ASP A 726 14.82 6.51 31.24
C ASP A 726 13.59 6.27 32.13
N SER A 727 12.45 6.90 31.83
CA SER A 727 11.20 6.66 32.56
C SER A 727 10.59 5.28 32.25
N LEU A 728 10.70 4.80 31.01
CA LEU A 728 10.34 3.44 30.63
C LEU A 728 11.26 2.39 31.27
N ASP A 729 12.56 2.66 31.40
CA ASP A 729 13.51 1.77 32.07
C ASP A 729 13.20 1.63 33.56
N ARG A 730 12.73 2.71 34.21
CA ARG A 730 12.28 2.70 35.61
C ARG A 730 10.91 2.07 35.83
N ALA A 731 10.10 1.88 34.79
CA ALA A 731 8.75 1.33 34.86
C ALA A 731 8.78 -0.20 35.06
N VAL A 732 9.13 -0.64 36.28
CA VAL A 732 9.20 -2.06 36.67
C VAL A 732 8.02 -2.37 37.60
N GLY A 733 7.39 -3.52 37.40
CA GLY A 733 6.29 -4.03 38.22
C GLY A 733 6.55 -5.46 38.68
N GLU A 734 5.66 -6.02 39.50
CA GLU A 734 5.77 -7.40 40.00
C GLU A 734 5.69 -8.45 38.88
N ASP A 735 4.88 -8.19 37.85
CA ASP A 735 4.80 -9.04 36.66
C ASP A 735 6.06 -8.84 35.78
N PRO A 736 6.85 -9.90 35.51
CA PRO A 736 8.02 -9.81 34.63
C PRO A 736 7.72 -9.26 33.23
N TYR A 737 6.49 -9.41 32.75
CA TYR A 737 6.05 -8.91 31.45
C TYR A 737 5.64 -7.42 31.48
N PHE A 738 5.46 -6.83 32.66
CA PHE A 738 4.93 -5.47 32.84
C PHE A 738 5.70 -4.42 32.04
N ASN A 739 7.03 -4.39 32.17
CA ASN A 739 7.87 -3.42 31.46
C ASN A 739 7.75 -3.57 29.94
N LYS A 740 7.72 -4.82 29.46
CA LYS A 740 7.54 -5.12 28.04
C LYS A 740 6.18 -4.65 27.53
N LEU A 741 5.12 -4.81 28.34
CA LEU A 741 3.78 -4.34 28.01
C LEU A 741 3.71 -2.81 27.91
N ILE A 742 4.28 -2.07 28.87
CA ILE A 742 4.36 -0.61 28.80
C ILE A 742 5.13 -0.15 27.55
N ARG A 743 6.22 -0.83 27.18
CA ARG A 743 6.96 -0.54 25.95
C ARG A 743 6.14 -0.83 24.69
N ILE A 744 5.35 -1.92 24.65
CA ILE A 744 4.43 -2.21 23.54
C ILE A 744 3.40 -1.08 23.40
N LEU A 745 2.83 -0.60 24.51
CA LEU A 745 1.91 0.53 24.52
C LEU A 745 2.60 1.81 24.03
N ALA A 746 3.84 2.06 24.46
CA ALA A 746 4.61 3.21 23.99
C ALA A 746 4.88 3.16 22.49
N THR A 747 5.21 1.99 21.93
CA THR A 747 5.40 1.80 20.48
C THR A 747 4.18 2.22 19.68
N ARG A 748 2.96 2.01 20.20
CA ARG A 748 1.70 2.38 19.53
C ARG A 748 1.42 3.88 19.52
N CYS A 749 2.06 4.63 20.41
CA CYS A 749 1.95 6.08 20.44
C CYS A 749 3.01 6.78 19.57
N MET A 750 3.93 6.02 18.96
CA MET A 750 4.99 6.58 18.12
C MET A 750 4.46 6.96 16.74
N THR A 751 5.16 7.87 16.07
CA THR A 751 4.87 8.18 14.67
C THR A 751 5.44 7.09 13.75
N GLN A 752 4.98 7.06 12.50
CA GLN A 752 5.57 6.18 11.50
C GLN A 752 6.87 6.79 10.96
N ALA A 753 7.93 5.99 10.86
CA ALA A 753 9.16 6.38 10.17
C ALA A 753 8.94 6.43 8.65
N VAL A 754 9.40 7.51 8.01
CA VAL A 754 9.14 7.82 6.59
C VAL A 754 10.42 8.17 5.84
N TYR A 755 10.48 7.77 4.58
CA TYR A 755 11.46 8.25 3.61
C TYR A 755 11.11 9.66 3.16
N PHE A 756 12.13 10.46 2.89
CA PHE A 756 11.99 11.82 2.37
C PHE A 756 13.26 12.21 1.60
N CYS A 757 13.15 13.24 0.77
CA CYS A 757 14.28 13.84 0.10
C CYS A 757 14.79 15.05 0.88
N SER A 758 16.12 15.17 1.02
CA SER A 758 16.74 16.26 1.79
C SER A 758 16.37 17.66 1.29
N GLY A 759 16.05 17.82 0.00
CA GLY A 759 15.56 19.10 -0.53
C GLY A 759 14.19 19.54 0.01
N ASP A 760 13.38 18.61 0.54
CA ASP A 760 11.99 18.83 0.94
C ASP A 760 11.81 19.29 2.38
N LEU A 761 12.81 19.09 3.24
CA LEU A 761 12.74 19.40 4.66
C LEU A 761 13.97 20.18 5.13
N SER A 762 13.88 20.78 6.32
CA SER A 762 15.01 21.47 6.92
C SER A 762 15.88 20.50 7.75
N PRO A 763 17.19 20.75 7.98
CA PRO A 763 18.05 19.82 8.72
C PRO A 763 17.55 19.40 10.12
N PRO A 764 16.94 20.27 10.94
CA PRO A 764 16.32 19.86 12.21
C PRO A 764 15.23 18.78 12.06
N ASP A 765 14.56 18.75 10.91
CA ASP A 765 13.49 17.80 10.60
C ASP A 765 14.02 16.42 10.18
N TYR A 766 15.34 16.22 10.07
CA TYR A 766 15.94 14.95 9.64
C TYR A 766 16.04 13.92 10.78
N LEU A 767 15.83 14.38 12.02
CA LEU A 767 15.95 13.59 13.23
C LEU A 767 15.19 12.26 13.13
N HIS A 768 15.85 11.19 13.57
CA HIS A 768 15.23 9.90 13.79
C HIS A 768 14.98 9.68 15.29
N TYR A 769 13.80 10.09 15.77
CA TYR A 769 13.42 10.10 17.19
C TYR A 769 13.73 8.79 17.92
N GLY A 770 13.24 7.65 17.39
CA GLY A 770 13.43 6.34 18.04
C GLY A 770 14.88 5.84 18.08
N LEU A 771 15.75 6.30 17.18
CA LEU A 771 17.15 5.86 17.12
C LEU A 771 18.09 6.86 17.81
N ALA A 772 17.59 8.03 18.23
CA ALA A 772 18.38 9.18 18.65
C ALA A 772 19.53 9.51 17.69
N ALA A 773 19.24 9.43 16.38
CA ALA A 773 20.20 9.73 15.32
C ALA A 773 19.80 11.03 14.60
N PRO A 774 20.70 12.02 14.46
CA PRO A 774 20.39 13.28 13.78
C PRO A 774 20.17 13.10 12.27
N LEU A 775 20.74 12.04 11.69
CA LEU A 775 20.68 11.74 10.27
C LEU A 775 20.66 10.22 10.09
N TYR A 776 19.80 9.74 9.19
CA TYR A 776 19.65 8.31 8.92
C TYR A 776 19.12 8.05 7.50
N THR A 777 19.49 6.92 6.93
CA THR A 777 18.93 6.39 5.67
C THR A 777 18.91 4.86 5.70
N HIS A 778 18.47 4.21 4.63
CA HIS A 778 18.66 2.78 4.46
C HIS A 778 19.59 2.49 3.28
N PHE A 779 20.56 1.61 3.54
CA PHE A 779 21.58 1.19 2.59
C PHE A 779 21.80 -0.33 2.61
N THR A 780 21.51 -0.99 3.74
CA THR A 780 22.01 -2.33 4.06
C THR A 780 21.18 -3.50 3.50
N SER A 781 20.14 -3.25 2.70
CA SER A 781 19.30 -4.32 2.15
C SER A 781 18.73 -4.04 0.75
N PRO A 782 19.58 -3.82 -0.27
CA PRO A 782 19.15 -3.50 -1.63
C PRO A 782 18.48 -4.66 -2.37
N ILE A 783 18.59 -5.91 -1.91
CA ILE A 783 17.87 -7.05 -2.52
C ILE A 783 16.36 -6.90 -2.29
N ARG A 784 15.97 -6.37 -1.12
CA ARG A 784 14.57 -6.32 -0.67
C ARG A 784 13.98 -4.92 -0.52
N ARG A 785 14.76 -3.85 -0.69
CA ARG A 785 14.29 -2.46 -0.61
C ARG A 785 14.82 -1.60 -1.75
N TYR A 786 13.92 -0.97 -2.49
CA TYR A 786 14.31 -0.08 -3.59
C TYR A 786 14.94 1.21 -3.09
N ALA A 787 14.58 1.66 -1.88
CA ALA A 787 15.23 2.79 -1.21
C ALA A 787 16.75 2.60 -1.13
N ASP A 788 17.19 1.40 -0.77
CA ASP A 788 18.60 1.05 -0.65
C ASP A 788 19.29 1.01 -2.02
N VAL A 789 18.64 0.48 -3.06
CA VAL A 789 19.14 0.57 -4.46
C VAL A 789 19.34 2.03 -4.87
N PHE A 790 18.40 2.90 -4.50
CA PHE A 790 18.45 4.34 -4.77
C PHE A 790 19.62 5.01 -4.03
N VAL A 791 19.83 4.67 -2.75
CA VAL A 791 20.95 5.16 -1.93
C VAL A 791 22.29 4.62 -2.42
N HIS A 792 22.37 3.37 -2.88
CA HIS A 792 23.58 2.79 -3.48
C HIS A 792 24.00 3.58 -4.73
N ARG A 793 23.04 4.03 -5.56
CA ARG A 793 23.32 4.90 -6.72
C ARG A 793 23.87 6.26 -6.30
N LEU A 794 23.28 6.87 -5.26
CA LEU A 794 23.79 8.13 -4.68
C LEU A 794 25.20 7.97 -4.13
N LEU A 795 25.48 6.90 -3.39
CA LEU A 795 26.79 6.65 -2.82
C LEU A 795 27.82 6.39 -3.93
N ALA A 796 27.49 5.60 -4.95
CA ALA A 796 28.39 5.40 -6.09
C ALA A 796 28.67 6.72 -6.83
N ALA A 797 27.66 7.57 -7.01
CA ALA A 797 27.84 8.89 -7.60
C ALA A 797 28.68 9.83 -6.72
N SER A 798 28.57 9.74 -5.40
CA SER A 798 29.35 10.59 -4.49
C SER A 798 30.83 10.24 -4.46
N LEU A 799 31.17 9.00 -4.82
CA LEU A 799 32.53 8.52 -5.01
C LEU A 799 33.07 8.73 -6.43
N GLY A 800 32.27 9.32 -7.33
CA GLY A 800 32.65 9.53 -8.74
C GLY A 800 32.70 8.25 -9.58
N ILE A 801 32.13 7.14 -9.07
CA ILE A 801 32.12 5.84 -9.76
C ILE A 801 31.16 5.86 -10.95
N TYR A 802 29.97 6.41 -10.73
CA TYR A 802 28.93 6.55 -11.76
C TYR A 802 28.45 8.00 -11.82
N LYS A 803 27.93 8.40 -12.98
CA LYS A 803 27.25 9.69 -13.10
C LYS A 803 25.92 9.64 -12.34
N LEU A 804 25.56 10.77 -11.72
CA LEU A 804 24.29 10.93 -11.05
C LEU A 804 23.14 10.75 -12.07
N PRO A 805 22.23 9.77 -11.88
CA PRO A 805 21.10 9.56 -12.79
C PRO A 805 20.18 10.79 -12.89
N THR A 806 19.49 10.96 -14.03
CA THR A 806 18.64 12.13 -14.30
C THR A 806 17.46 12.26 -13.34
N VAL A 807 16.96 11.15 -12.78
CA VAL A 807 15.90 11.14 -11.75
C VAL A 807 16.25 12.00 -10.53
N PHE A 808 17.53 12.17 -10.22
CA PHE A 808 17.98 12.99 -9.09
C PHE A 808 18.00 14.50 -9.38
N GLN A 809 17.79 14.90 -10.63
CA GLN A 809 17.76 16.30 -11.05
C GLN A 809 16.34 16.89 -10.99
N ASP A 810 15.31 16.03 -10.96
CA ASP A 810 13.90 16.43 -10.92
C ASP A 810 13.32 16.23 -9.51
N ARG A 811 13.19 17.34 -8.77
CA ARG A 811 12.69 17.34 -7.39
C ARG A 811 11.28 16.75 -7.26
N PRO A 812 10.26 17.17 -8.04
CA PRO A 812 8.96 16.51 -8.08
C PRO A 812 9.02 14.98 -8.26
N GLN A 813 9.93 14.49 -9.12
CA GLN A 813 10.10 13.07 -9.33
C GLN A 813 10.67 12.37 -8.09
N LEU A 814 11.66 12.98 -7.43
CA LEU A 814 12.22 12.49 -6.18
C LEU A 814 11.19 12.38 -5.05
N THR A 815 10.38 13.42 -4.86
CA THR A 815 9.29 13.41 -3.88
C THR A 815 8.31 12.28 -4.18
N SER A 816 7.95 12.08 -5.46
CA SER A 816 7.07 10.99 -5.88
C SER A 816 7.67 9.59 -5.61
N VAL A 817 8.99 9.43 -5.73
CA VAL A 817 9.67 8.17 -5.38
C VAL A 817 9.61 7.92 -3.88
N ALA A 818 9.91 8.92 -3.05
CA ALA A 818 9.82 8.81 -1.60
C ALA A 818 8.39 8.48 -1.13
N ASP A 819 7.38 9.13 -1.72
CA ASP A 819 5.97 8.86 -1.44
C ASP A 819 5.56 7.44 -1.80
N ASN A 820 5.99 6.95 -2.98
CA ASN A 820 5.74 5.57 -3.39
C ASN A 820 6.42 4.56 -2.46
N LEU A 821 7.67 4.81 -2.05
CA LEU A 821 8.38 3.95 -1.08
C LEU A 821 7.66 3.89 0.26
N ASN A 822 7.18 5.03 0.77
CA ASN A 822 6.39 5.10 2.00
C ASN A 822 5.06 4.33 1.86
N TYR A 823 4.37 4.50 0.73
CA TYR A 823 3.13 3.80 0.42
C TYR A 823 3.33 2.28 0.39
N ARG A 824 4.31 1.80 -0.40
CA ARG A 824 4.64 0.37 -0.53
C ARG A 824 5.10 -0.24 0.78
N HIS A 825 5.91 0.48 1.56
CA HIS A 825 6.36 0.00 2.87
C HIS A 825 5.20 -0.20 3.85
N ARG A 826 4.28 0.75 3.93
CA ARG A 826 3.09 0.64 4.79
C ARG A 826 2.22 -0.55 4.37
N ASN A 827 1.95 -0.66 3.08
CA ASN A 827 1.15 -1.75 2.53
C ASN A 827 1.78 -3.12 2.79
N ALA A 828 3.10 -3.24 2.65
CA ALA A 828 3.83 -4.46 2.98
C ALA A 828 3.65 -4.85 4.45
N GLN A 829 3.77 -3.88 5.38
CA GLN A 829 3.54 -4.13 6.81
C GLN A 829 2.10 -4.54 7.12
N MET A 830 1.12 -3.91 6.47
CA MET A 830 -0.29 -4.27 6.62
C MET A 830 -0.57 -5.69 6.10
N ALA A 831 -0.02 -6.05 4.94
CA ALA A 831 -0.10 -7.41 4.39
C ALA A 831 0.53 -8.45 5.32
N SER A 832 1.71 -8.17 5.87
CA SER A 832 2.36 -9.06 6.86
C SER A 832 1.48 -9.27 8.10
N ARG A 833 0.90 -8.19 8.66
CA ARG A 833 -0.01 -8.28 9.82
C ARG A 833 -1.29 -9.06 9.50
N ALA A 834 -1.89 -8.80 8.34
CA ALA A 834 -3.10 -9.51 7.91
C ALA A 834 -2.82 -11.00 7.64
N SER A 835 -1.62 -11.35 7.15
CA SER A 835 -1.20 -12.75 7.00
C SER A 835 -1.02 -13.43 8.36
N VAL A 836 -0.44 -12.74 9.36
CA VAL A 836 -0.38 -13.23 10.74
C VAL A 836 -1.78 -13.46 11.29
N GLU A 837 -2.71 -12.51 11.12
CA GLU A 837 -4.10 -12.64 11.55
C GLU A 837 -4.80 -13.85 10.90
N LEU A 838 -4.64 -14.04 9.59
CA LEU A 838 -5.16 -15.20 8.87
C LEU A 838 -4.62 -16.52 9.45
N HIS A 839 -3.32 -16.62 9.67
CA HIS A 839 -2.70 -17.83 10.21
C HIS A 839 -3.06 -18.06 11.68
N THR A 840 -3.28 -17.00 12.45
CA THR A 840 -3.85 -17.09 13.80
C THR A 840 -5.24 -17.72 13.76
N LEU A 841 -6.11 -17.31 12.84
CA LEU A 841 -7.44 -17.92 12.68
C LEU A 841 -7.35 -19.40 12.30
N ILE A 842 -6.47 -19.75 11.35
CA ILE A 842 -6.23 -21.15 10.96
C ILE A 842 -5.77 -21.98 12.16
N TYR A 843 -4.83 -21.45 12.95
CA TYR A 843 -4.29 -22.12 14.13
C TYR A 843 -5.37 -22.41 15.20
N PHE A 844 -6.19 -21.41 15.54
CA PHE A 844 -7.20 -21.54 16.59
C PHE A 844 -8.50 -22.20 16.14
N ARG A 845 -8.73 -22.38 14.82
CA ARG A 845 -9.97 -22.93 14.26
C ARG A 845 -10.40 -24.25 14.91
N ASN A 846 -9.44 -25.12 15.19
CA ASN A 846 -9.67 -26.44 15.81
C ASN A 846 -9.02 -26.55 17.20
N ARG A 847 -8.66 -25.42 17.83
CA ARG A 847 -7.90 -25.36 19.09
C ARG A 847 -8.45 -24.30 20.06
N PRO A 848 -9.69 -24.45 20.55
CA PRO A 848 -10.19 -23.56 21.60
C PRO A 848 -9.24 -23.64 22.81
N THR A 849 -8.86 -22.48 23.35
CA THR A 849 -7.78 -22.40 24.34
C THR A 849 -8.05 -21.36 25.41
N ASP A 850 -7.83 -21.73 26.67
CA ASP A 850 -7.80 -20.78 27.78
C ASP A 850 -6.40 -20.18 27.93
N ALA A 851 -6.34 -18.87 28.13
CA ALA A 851 -5.07 -18.16 28.30
C ALA A 851 -5.17 -17.02 29.32
N GLU A 852 -4.05 -16.70 29.94
CA GLU A 852 -3.93 -15.44 30.66
C GLU A 852 -3.75 -14.28 29.69
N ALA A 853 -4.48 -13.20 29.94
CA ALA A 853 -4.38 -11.96 29.21
C ALA A 853 -4.21 -10.78 30.16
N ARG A 854 -3.76 -9.65 29.63
CA ARG A 854 -3.59 -8.38 30.34
C ARG A 854 -4.52 -7.35 29.74
N VAL A 855 -5.31 -6.68 30.56
CA VAL A 855 -6.18 -5.59 30.11
C VAL A 855 -5.31 -4.43 29.62
N VAL A 856 -5.44 -4.00 28.37
CA VAL A 856 -4.62 -2.90 27.81
C VAL A 856 -5.41 -1.61 27.60
N LYS A 857 -6.74 -1.68 27.54
CA LYS A 857 -7.58 -0.50 27.31
C LYS A 857 -8.98 -0.72 27.85
N ILE A 858 -9.54 0.26 28.54
CA ILE A 858 -10.92 0.24 29.04
C ILE A 858 -11.88 0.91 28.06
N ARG A 859 -13.13 0.43 28.02
CA ARG A 859 -14.26 0.94 27.23
C ARG A 859 -15.53 0.89 28.07
N SER A 860 -16.61 1.54 27.59
CA SER A 860 -17.87 1.61 28.36
C SER A 860 -18.62 0.29 28.52
N ASN A 861 -18.46 -0.66 27.60
CA ASN A 861 -19.13 -1.97 27.62
C ASN A 861 -18.14 -3.16 27.66
N GLY A 862 -16.87 -2.91 28.02
CA GLY A 862 -15.86 -3.95 28.12
C GLY A 862 -14.45 -3.41 28.14
N PHE A 863 -13.50 -4.22 27.66
CA PHE A 863 -12.10 -3.85 27.60
C PHE A 863 -11.36 -4.62 26.52
N ILE A 864 -10.19 -4.12 26.11
CA ILE A 864 -9.29 -4.82 25.18
C ILE A 864 -8.22 -5.50 26.00
N VAL A 865 -7.91 -6.74 25.66
CA VAL A 865 -6.86 -7.53 26.30
C VAL A 865 -5.74 -7.86 25.31
N PHE A 866 -4.52 -7.98 25.83
CA PHE A 866 -3.34 -8.52 25.16
C PHE A 866 -3.00 -9.89 25.75
N VAL A 867 -2.77 -10.88 24.90
CA VAL A 867 -2.45 -12.27 25.29
C VAL A 867 -0.95 -12.50 25.09
N PRO A 868 -0.11 -12.41 26.13
CA PRO A 868 1.35 -12.43 25.97
C PRO A 868 1.88 -13.72 25.37
N LYS A 869 1.23 -14.86 25.62
CA LYS A 869 1.68 -16.15 25.07
C LYS A 869 1.67 -16.18 23.54
N TYR A 870 0.67 -15.54 22.94
CA TYR A 870 0.41 -15.61 21.51
C TYR A 870 0.66 -14.28 20.77
N GLY A 871 0.87 -13.19 21.51
CA GLY A 871 1.04 -11.84 20.93
C GLY A 871 -0.23 -11.29 20.27
N ILE A 872 -1.41 -11.76 20.72
CA ILE A 872 -2.71 -11.43 20.12
C ILE A 872 -3.43 -10.39 20.97
N GLU A 873 -4.20 -9.53 20.32
CA GLU A 873 -5.13 -8.61 20.98
C GLU A 873 -6.56 -8.83 20.54
N GLY A 874 -7.49 -8.61 21.46
CA GLY A 874 -8.90 -8.65 21.13
C GLY A 874 -9.78 -7.97 22.17
N PRO A 875 -11.00 -7.55 21.78
CA PRO A 875 -11.99 -7.04 22.71
C PRO A 875 -12.61 -8.18 23.52
N VAL A 876 -12.90 -7.89 24.79
CA VAL A 876 -13.70 -8.71 25.71
C VAL A 876 -14.87 -7.86 26.17
N TYR A 877 -16.08 -8.34 25.94
CA TYR A 877 -17.31 -7.66 26.31
C TYR A 877 -17.76 -8.15 27.70
N VAL A 878 -18.18 -7.22 28.56
CA VAL A 878 -18.74 -7.55 29.90
C VAL A 878 -20.26 -7.49 29.92
N THR A 879 -20.87 -6.87 28.91
CA THR A 879 -22.32 -6.86 28.69
C THR A 879 -22.70 -7.97 27.70
N ALA A 880 -23.79 -8.69 27.98
CA ALA A 880 -24.31 -9.70 27.06
C ALA A 880 -24.92 -9.03 25.82
N LYS A 881 -24.75 -9.66 24.64
CA LYS A 881 -25.32 -9.18 23.37
C LYS A 881 -26.85 -9.02 23.49
N GLY A 882 -27.37 -7.84 23.13
CA GLY A 882 -28.82 -7.60 22.98
C GLY A 882 -29.58 -7.18 24.23
N GLU A 883 -28.94 -7.09 25.40
CA GLU A 883 -29.56 -6.44 26.56
C GLU A 883 -29.31 -4.94 26.49
N LYS A 884 -30.37 -4.13 26.37
CA LYS A 884 -30.35 -2.65 26.55
C LYS A 884 -30.06 -2.25 28.02
N GLY A 885 -29.18 -3.00 28.68
CA GLY A 885 -28.72 -2.82 30.05
C GLY A 885 -27.38 -2.09 30.10
N ALA A 886 -27.29 -0.92 29.47
CA ALA A 886 -26.21 0.04 29.73
C ALA A 886 -26.20 0.56 31.20
N GLY A 887 -27.02 -0.03 32.08
CA GLY A 887 -27.21 0.36 33.48
C GLY A 887 -26.41 -0.44 34.50
N ASP A 888 -25.70 -1.51 34.12
CA ASP A 888 -25.02 -2.38 35.09
C ASP A 888 -23.53 -2.08 35.28
N TRP A 889 -22.89 -1.32 34.40
CA TRP A 889 -21.47 -1.00 34.46
C TRP A 889 -21.23 0.49 34.21
N TYR A 890 -20.25 1.07 34.88
CA TYR A 890 -19.74 2.42 34.59
C TYR A 890 -18.22 2.42 34.47
N VAL A 891 -17.67 3.41 33.77
CA VAL A 891 -16.23 3.60 33.61
C VAL A 891 -15.76 4.72 34.52
N ASP A 892 -14.78 4.41 35.37
CA ASP A 892 -13.98 5.41 36.07
C ASP A 892 -12.81 5.76 35.13
N GLU A 893 -12.96 6.86 34.38
CA GLU A 893 -11.97 7.29 33.39
C GLU A 893 -10.64 7.71 34.02
N GLU A 894 -10.67 8.32 35.20
CA GLU A 894 -9.45 8.75 35.90
C GLU A 894 -8.63 7.54 36.35
N LYS A 895 -9.28 6.51 36.89
CA LYS A 895 -8.60 5.29 37.34
C LYS A 895 -8.43 4.25 36.24
N GLN A 896 -8.94 4.50 35.03
CA GLN A 896 -8.98 3.54 33.93
C GLN A 896 -9.52 2.18 34.41
N LYS A 897 -10.75 2.19 34.96
CA LYS A 897 -11.45 0.99 35.44
C LYS A 897 -12.87 0.92 34.90
N ILE A 898 -13.35 -0.30 34.65
CA ILE A 898 -14.77 -0.58 34.47
C ILE A 898 -15.28 -1.27 35.74
N VAL A 899 -16.38 -0.77 36.29
CA VAL A 899 -16.92 -1.18 37.59
C VAL A 899 -18.40 -1.49 37.44
N LYS A 900 -18.84 -2.62 37.99
CA LYS A 900 -20.26 -2.97 38.04
C LYS A 900 -20.96 -2.04 39.02
N MET A 901 -22.18 -1.57 38.73
CA MET A 901 -22.90 -0.60 39.56
C MET A 901 -23.14 -1.08 40.99
N ASP A 902 -23.26 -2.40 41.21
CA ASP A 902 -23.37 -3.02 42.53
C ASP A 902 -22.03 -3.06 43.31
N GLY A 903 -20.92 -2.63 42.69
CA GLY A 903 -19.57 -2.62 43.25
C GLY A 903 -18.94 -4.01 43.41
N SER A 904 -19.62 -5.09 42.99
CA SER A 904 -19.18 -6.47 43.23
C SER A 904 -17.97 -6.87 42.39
N LEU A 905 -17.84 -6.30 41.19
CA LEU A 905 -16.83 -6.64 40.19
C LEU A 905 -16.22 -5.37 39.58
N SER A 906 -14.91 -5.38 39.38
CA SER A 906 -14.21 -4.32 38.64
C SER A 906 -13.00 -4.87 37.90
N TYR A 907 -12.71 -4.28 36.74
CA TYR A 907 -11.53 -4.58 35.94
C TYR A 907 -10.74 -3.30 35.68
N SER A 908 -9.45 -3.33 36.00
CA SER A 908 -8.52 -2.20 35.84
C SER A 908 -7.59 -2.41 34.65
N VAL A 909 -7.07 -1.32 34.08
CA VAL A 909 -5.99 -1.42 33.10
C VAL A 909 -4.77 -2.15 33.69
N LEU A 910 -4.10 -2.94 32.85
CA LEU A 910 -2.99 -3.87 33.15
C LEU A 910 -3.31 -5.01 34.11
N GLN A 911 -4.56 -5.17 34.54
CA GLN A 911 -4.97 -6.33 35.33
C GLN A 911 -4.83 -7.62 34.54
N THR A 912 -4.38 -8.67 35.22
CA THR A 912 -4.39 -10.04 34.71
C THR A 912 -5.80 -10.62 34.77
N VAL A 913 -6.27 -11.14 33.63
CA VAL A 913 -7.54 -11.84 33.49
C VAL A 913 -7.33 -13.17 32.80
N LYS A 914 -8.25 -14.12 33.01
CA LYS A 914 -8.31 -15.37 32.26
C LYS A 914 -9.37 -15.25 31.18
N ILE A 915 -9.02 -15.66 29.97
CA ILE A 915 -9.94 -15.61 28.82
C ILE A 915 -10.01 -16.98 28.15
N HIS A 916 -11.15 -17.25 27.53
CA HIS A 916 -11.36 -18.31 26.56
C HIS A 916 -11.21 -17.74 25.15
N MET A 917 -10.45 -18.43 24.29
CA MET A 917 -10.23 -18.04 22.90
C MET A 917 -10.74 -19.12 21.96
N GLU A 918 -11.64 -18.75 21.05
CA GLU A 918 -12.18 -19.64 20.02
C GLU A 918 -12.48 -18.89 18.72
N VAL A 919 -12.48 -19.60 17.60
CA VAL A 919 -12.84 -19.03 16.30
C VAL A 919 -14.35 -19.15 16.11
N VAL A 920 -15.00 -18.02 15.91
CA VAL A 920 -16.44 -17.92 15.65
C VAL A 920 -16.70 -17.23 14.32
N GLU A 921 -17.90 -17.39 13.78
CA GLU A 921 -18.32 -16.77 12.53
C GLU A 921 -19.62 -15.97 12.76
N PRO A 922 -19.52 -14.72 13.26
CA PRO A 922 -20.69 -13.90 13.59
C PRO A 922 -21.43 -13.40 12.35
N GLN A 923 -20.70 -13.24 11.25
CA GLN A 923 -21.22 -12.87 9.94
C GLN A 923 -20.75 -13.93 8.94
N PRO A 924 -21.59 -14.30 7.96
CA PRO A 924 -21.20 -15.26 6.95
C PRO A 924 -19.89 -14.88 6.26
N ASN A 925 -19.03 -15.87 6.08
CA ASN A 925 -17.73 -15.77 5.42
C ASN A 925 -16.73 -14.84 6.12
N ARG A 926 -16.90 -14.61 7.44
CA ARG A 926 -16.07 -13.70 8.26
C ARG A 926 -15.72 -14.33 9.61
N PRO A 927 -14.87 -15.37 9.63
CA PRO A 927 -14.36 -15.91 10.88
C PRO A 927 -13.58 -14.83 11.64
N LYS A 928 -13.75 -14.79 12.96
CA LYS A 928 -12.95 -13.97 13.88
C LYS A 928 -12.58 -14.77 15.11
N LEU A 929 -11.46 -14.42 15.72
CA LEU A 929 -11.09 -14.95 17.03
C LEU A 929 -11.87 -14.19 18.11
N GLN A 930 -12.79 -14.86 18.78
CA GLN A 930 -13.54 -14.31 19.89
C GLN A 930 -12.80 -14.59 21.20
N LEU A 931 -12.71 -13.56 22.04
CA LEU A 931 -12.12 -13.62 23.36
C LEU A 931 -13.24 -13.38 24.38
N THR A 932 -13.46 -14.36 25.25
CA THR A 932 -14.52 -14.31 26.28
C THR A 932 -13.89 -14.39 27.66
N LEU A 933 -14.39 -13.63 28.61
CA LEU A 933 -13.90 -13.67 29.99
C LEU A 933 -14.33 -14.98 30.67
N LEU A 934 -13.44 -15.59 31.46
CA LEU A 934 -13.69 -16.80 32.25
C LEU A 934 -14.06 -16.49 33.71
#